data_AF-A0AAD2YPF2-F1
#
_entry.id   AF-A0AAD2YPF2-F1
#
_cell.length_a   1.000
_cell.length_b   1.000
_cell.length_c   1.000
_cell.angle_alpha   90.00
_cell.angle_beta   90.00
_cell.angle_gamma   90.00
#
_symmetry.space_group_name_H-M   'P 1'
#
loop_
_entity.id
_entity.type
_entity.pdbx_description
1 polymer ?
#
loop_
_entity_poly.entity_id
_entity_poly.type
_entity_poly.pdbx_seq_one_letter_code
_entity_poly.pdbx_strand_id
1 'polypeptide(L)'
;MNRREFLLNSTKTMFGTAALASFPLSIQKALAIDAKVESGTIQDVKHIVILTQENRSFDNYFGTLKGVRGFGDRFTIPMTEGRKVWEQYDANKKKVLPYHLDSRLGNAQRVTGTNHSWSDGQGAWDNGRMSDWVAHKQPQSMGYYKKQEVEYQFALANAFTICDAYHCAMHAGTNPNRKFIWTGTNGPTGAGVASVVNEFDGIGPSTEGYEWTTYPERLQQAGVTWKVYQNMPDNFTDNPLAGFKQYRRANEQSGQPVSNDTLICPAYDEKIDATQPLYKGIANTMPDGGFLGAFKADIAQGKLPQVSWLVAPATYSEHPGPSSPVQGAWYIQEVLNALTENSQVWSQTVLLVNFDENDGFFDHVPSPSAPSKDINGVVYGKTTLTDQQVSYEYFNHPAVATSKSQPETDGRVYGPGVRVPMYVISPWSRGGWVNSQVFDHTSILQFLEKRFGVQEPNISPYRRAVCGDLTTAFNFKTPNLLPVAELDGKKTKAEADAIRVAQELLPQVSVPSQQQFPQQEIGIRPSRALPYILHTSAKVDVTQKTVKLMFSNTGKQAAVFHVYNRLDLTAIPRRYMVEAGKQLDDAWNTINGQYDLWVLGPNGFHRAFKGNLSQANQTQALPEIRVCVEECDANLYLKVRHDGNKSVKLNVKANAYLPNKTWMIETNSSEKELVWDMSEFGGWYDFTVTLADDATFSRRFAGRIETQEDSISDPYMGYLES
;
A
#
# COMPACT_ATOMS: atom_id res chain seq x y z
N MET A 1 23.88 -42.99 4.29
CA MET A 1 22.57 -42.30 4.35
C MET A 1 22.53 -41.51 5.65
N ASN A 2 22.61 -40.18 5.56
CA ASN A 2 22.83 -39.28 6.70
C ASN A 2 21.49 -38.99 7.42
N ARG A 3 21.46 -38.92 8.76
CA ARG A 3 20.29 -38.50 9.58
C ARG A 3 19.65 -37.18 9.09
N ARG A 4 20.44 -36.28 8.50
CA ARG A 4 20.00 -35.00 7.91
C ARG A 4 19.22 -35.17 6.61
N GLU A 5 19.56 -36.15 5.77
CA GLU A 5 18.78 -36.50 4.56
C GLU A 5 17.53 -37.30 4.90
N PHE A 6 17.57 -38.12 5.96
CA PHE A 6 16.39 -38.86 6.42
C PHE A 6 15.32 -37.92 7.00
N LEU A 7 15.69 -36.90 7.78
CA LEU A 7 14.77 -35.88 8.30
C LEU A 7 14.22 -34.94 7.21
N LEU A 8 15.00 -34.64 6.16
CA LEU A 8 14.57 -33.85 5.00
C LEU A 8 13.63 -34.63 4.07
N ASN A 9 13.74 -35.95 4.01
CA ASN A 9 12.88 -36.79 3.18
C ASN A 9 11.64 -37.33 3.93
N SER A 10 11.67 -37.43 5.26
CA SER A 10 10.52 -37.88 6.07
C SER A 10 9.49 -36.78 6.39
N THR A 11 9.77 -35.53 6.05
CA THR A 11 8.87 -34.37 6.28
C THR A 11 8.04 -33.98 5.05
N LYS A 12 8.25 -34.64 3.90
CA LYS A 12 7.57 -34.29 2.63
C LYS A 12 6.14 -34.85 2.46
N THR A 13 5.57 -35.58 3.42
CA THR A 13 4.29 -36.28 3.13
C THR A 13 3.28 -36.42 4.27
N MET A 14 3.35 -35.64 5.36
CA MET A 14 2.34 -35.78 6.43
C MET A 14 1.97 -34.50 7.20
N PHE A 15 1.94 -33.35 6.53
CA PHE A 15 1.25 -32.15 7.01
C PHE A 15 0.53 -31.50 5.83
N GLY A 16 -0.81 -31.55 5.78
CA GLY A 16 -1.53 -30.91 4.68
C GLY A 16 -3.05 -31.03 4.66
N THR A 17 -3.64 -32.11 5.20
CA THR A 17 -5.10 -32.31 5.07
C THR A 17 -5.95 -31.53 6.08
N ALA A 18 -5.51 -31.40 7.33
CA ALA A 18 -6.22 -30.61 8.35
C ALA A 18 -6.10 -29.09 8.09
N ALA A 19 -4.91 -28.64 7.69
CA ALA A 19 -4.61 -27.23 7.43
C ALA A 19 -5.34 -26.63 6.22
N LEU A 20 -5.50 -27.40 5.14
CA LEU A 20 -6.28 -26.97 3.98
C LEU A 20 -7.77 -26.90 4.30
N ALA A 21 -8.30 -27.75 5.19
CA ALA A 21 -9.74 -27.89 5.40
C ALA A 21 -10.43 -26.65 5.98
N SER A 22 -9.64 -25.75 6.61
CA SER A 22 -10.12 -24.58 7.34
C SER A 22 -10.44 -23.38 6.41
N PHE A 23 -9.83 -23.31 5.22
CA PHE A 23 -10.10 -22.27 4.23
C PHE A 23 -11.42 -22.47 3.45
N PRO A 24 -12.01 -21.42 2.86
CA PRO A 24 -13.02 -21.54 1.82
C PRO A 24 -12.58 -22.45 0.65
N LEU A 25 -13.50 -23.21 0.07
CA LEU A 25 -13.18 -24.24 -0.94
C LEU A 25 -12.44 -23.70 -2.17
N SER A 26 -12.74 -22.49 -2.64
CA SER A 26 -12.03 -21.84 -3.76
C SER A 26 -10.54 -21.65 -3.45
N ILE A 27 -10.22 -21.23 -2.23
CA ILE A 27 -8.85 -21.05 -1.73
C ILE A 27 -8.17 -22.41 -1.57
N GLN A 28 -8.88 -23.44 -1.07
CA GLN A 28 -8.33 -24.80 -0.99
C GLN A 28 -7.89 -25.32 -2.36
N LYS A 29 -8.76 -25.17 -3.38
CA LYS A 29 -8.44 -25.55 -4.76
C LYS A 29 -7.22 -24.79 -5.28
N ALA A 30 -7.18 -23.48 -5.06
CA ALA A 30 -6.06 -22.64 -5.49
C ALA A 30 -4.73 -23.05 -4.83
N LEU A 31 -4.74 -23.36 -3.53
CA LEU A 31 -3.57 -23.79 -2.78
C LEU A 31 -3.11 -25.20 -3.14
N ALA A 32 -4.03 -26.08 -3.56
CA ALA A 32 -3.73 -27.46 -3.93
C ALA A 32 -3.02 -27.60 -5.30
N ILE A 33 -3.06 -26.57 -6.13
CA ILE A 33 -2.41 -26.58 -7.44
C ILE A 33 -1.05 -25.91 -7.31
N ASP A 34 0.00 -26.65 -7.63
CA ASP A 34 1.37 -26.16 -7.57
C ASP A 34 1.70 -25.18 -8.69
N ALA A 35 2.66 -24.31 -8.41
CA ALA A 35 3.23 -23.44 -9.42
C ALA A 35 4.00 -24.29 -10.44
N LYS A 36 3.84 -24.00 -11.73
CA LYS A 36 4.69 -24.58 -12.75
C LYS A 36 6.01 -23.81 -12.79
N VAL A 37 7.04 -24.39 -12.21
CA VAL A 37 8.39 -23.81 -12.12
C VAL A 37 9.25 -24.37 -13.24
N GLU A 38 9.58 -23.53 -14.23
CA GLU A 38 10.45 -23.87 -15.36
C GLU A 38 11.82 -23.20 -15.20
N SER A 39 11.82 -21.88 -14.98
CA SER A 39 13.03 -21.07 -14.80
C SER A 39 13.28 -20.67 -13.34
N GLY A 40 12.26 -20.71 -12.48
CA GLY A 40 12.35 -20.17 -11.13
C GLY A 40 12.32 -18.65 -11.08
N THR A 41 11.82 -18.00 -12.14
CA THR A 41 11.75 -16.55 -12.30
C THR A 41 10.34 -16.10 -12.71
N ILE A 42 10.11 -14.79 -12.78
CA ILE A 42 8.85 -14.21 -13.26
C ILE A 42 8.43 -14.72 -14.65
N GLN A 43 9.37 -15.21 -15.49
CA GLN A 43 9.07 -15.69 -16.84
C GLN A 43 8.17 -16.95 -16.87
N ASP A 44 8.04 -17.63 -15.73
CA ASP A 44 7.17 -18.79 -15.56
C ASP A 44 5.68 -18.40 -15.52
N VAL A 45 5.36 -17.15 -15.15
CA VAL A 45 4.00 -16.59 -15.22
C VAL A 45 3.56 -16.54 -16.70
N LYS A 46 2.36 -16.95 -17.07
CA LYS A 46 1.84 -16.83 -18.45
C LYS A 46 0.64 -15.90 -18.54
N HIS A 47 -0.14 -15.80 -17.47
CA HIS A 47 -1.32 -14.94 -17.40
C HIS A 47 -1.27 -14.06 -16.16
N ILE A 48 -1.58 -12.79 -16.33
CA ILE A 48 -1.73 -11.82 -15.24
C ILE A 48 -3.15 -11.27 -15.33
N VAL A 49 -3.96 -11.55 -14.30
CA VAL A 49 -5.33 -11.11 -14.16
C VAL A 49 -5.40 -10.03 -13.10
N ILE A 50 -5.98 -8.88 -13.43
CA ILE A 50 -6.05 -7.70 -12.57
C ILE A 50 -7.52 -7.41 -12.30
N LEU A 51 -7.93 -7.44 -11.04
CA LEU A 51 -9.27 -7.06 -10.58
C LEU A 51 -9.14 -5.90 -9.60
N THR A 52 -9.76 -4.77 -9.94
CA THR A 52 -9.79 -3.58 -9.08
C THR A 52 -11.18 -3.41 -8.51
N GLN A 53 -11.28 -3.45 -7.19
CA GLN A 53 -12.48 -3.21 -6.39
C GLN A 53 -12.52 -1.74 -5.91
N GLU A 54 -13.61 -1.37 -5.25
CA GLU A 54 -13.99 -0.05 -4.74
C GLU A 54 -14.46 -0.17 -3.28
N ASN A 55 -14.53 0.88 -2.51
CA ASN A 55 -13.34 1.63 -2.19
C ASN A 55 -13.08 1.38 -0.70
N ARG A 56 -11.85 0.99 -0.34
CA ARG A 56 -11.50 0.51 1.00
C ARG A 56 -10.10 0.96 1.36
N SER A 57 -9.93 1.50 2.57
CA SER A 57 -8.60 1.68 3.14
C SER A 57 -8.06 0.36 3.68
N PHE A 58 -6.73 0.28 3.84
CA PHE A 58 -6.11 -0.90 4.45
C PHE A 58 -6.58 -1.10 5.89
N ASP A 59 -6.53 -0.08 6.75
CA ASP A 59 -7.00 -0.19 8.14
C ASP A 59 -8.49 -0.56 8.27
N ASN A 60 -9.34 -0.16 7.31
CA ASN A 60 -10.76 -0.52 7.30
C ASN A 60 -10.96 -2.04 7.23
N TYR A 61 -10.16 -2.76 6.44
CA TYR A 61 -10.22 -4.23 6.35
C TYR A 61 -9.28 -4.91 7.33
N PHE A 62 -8.02 -4.48 7.39
CA PHE A 62 -6.93 -5.26 7.97
C PHE A 62 -6.26 -4.59 9.15
N GLY A 63 -6.79 -3.47 9.66
CA GLY A 63 -6.26 -2.83 10.86
C GLY A 63 -6.23 -3.79 12.07
N THR A 64 -7.11 -4.80 12.10
CA THR A 64 -7.16 -5.81 13.17
C THR A 64 -6.40 -7.11 12.89
N LEU A 65 -5.92 -7.32 11.66
CA LEU A 65 -5.22 -8.53 11.23
C LEU A 65 -3.84 -8.61 11.91
N LYS A 66 -3.47 -9.75 12.49
CA LYS A 66 -2.13 -9.90 13.08
C LYS A 66 -1.00 -9.77 12.05
N GLY A 67 0.16 -9.29 12.49
CA GLY A 67 1.40 -9.26 11.69
C GLY A 67 1.40 -8.32 10.49
N VAL A 68 0.44 -7.38 10.39
CA VAL A 68 0.48 -6.25 9.44
C VAL A 68 0.58 -4.94 10.20
N ARG A 69 0.98 -3.86 9.54
CA ARG A 69 0.91 -2.50 10.09
C ARG A 69 -0.54 -2.02 10.18
N GLY A 70 -1.20 -2.32 11.30
CA GLY A 70 -2.59 -2.00 11.60
C GLY A 70 -2.75 -1.17 12.88
N PHE A 71 -3.83 -1.37 13.63
CA PHE A 71 -4.15 -0.60 14.85
C PHE A 71 -3.15 -0.75 16.00
N GLY A 72 -2.28 -1.74 15.93
CA GLY A 72 -1.19 -2.00 16.86
C GLY A 72 0.18 -1.52 16.37
N ASP A 73 0.24 -0.70 15.31
CA ASP A 73 1.50 -0.08 14.88
C ASP A 73 2.07 0.79 16.01
N ARG A 74 3.33 0.54 16.33
CA ARG A 74 4.05 1.18 17.44
C ARG A 74 4.56 2.56 17.06
N PHE A 75 4.73 2.84 15.77
CA PHE A 75 5.33 4.09 15.29
C PHE A 75 4.39 4.82 14.33
N THR A 76 3.48 5.59 14.91
CA THR A 76 2.55 6.44 14.16
C THR A 76 3.05 7.88 14.03
N ILE A 77 2.35 8.69 13.23
CA ILE A 77 2.54 10.13 13.23
C ILE A 77 2.22 10.70 14.64
N PRO A 78 2.98 11.70 15.12
CA PRO A 78 2.67 12.38 16.38
C PRO A 78 1.57 13.42 16.15
N MET A 79 0.64 13.53 17.11
CA MET A 79 -0.47 14.46 17.06
C MET A 79 -0.36 15.55 18.13
N THR A 80 -0.99 16.70 17.85
CA THR A 80 -1.22 17.74 18.86
C THR A 80 -2.02 17.21 20.04
N GLU A 81 -1.87 17.85 21.20
CA GLU A 81 -2.60 17.52 22.44
C GLU A 81 -2.31 16.10 22.98
N GLY A 82 -1.23 15.46 22.52
CA GLY A 82 -0.86 14.10 22.92
C GLY A 82 -1.81 13.02 22.39
N ARG A 83 -2.64 13.35 21.39
CA ARG A 83 -3.53 12.38 20.75
C ARG A 83 -2.75 11.25 20.06
N LYS A 84 -3.39 10.11 19.92
CA LYS A 84 -2.99 9.09 18.94
C LYS A 84 -3.56 9.45 17.57
N VAL A 85 -2.90 9.01 16.50
CA VAL A 85 -3.36 9.24 15.11
C VAL A 85 -4.81 8.79 14.87
N TRP A 86 -5.28 7.77 15.60
CA TRP A 86 -6.66 7.29 15.51
C TRP A 86 -7.70 8.19 16.21
N GLU A 87 -7.29 9.13 17.06
CA GLU A 87 -8.20 10.07 17.72
C GLU A 87 -8.47 11.27 16.82
N GLN A 88 -9.50 11.18 15.98
CA GLN A 88 -9.87 12.22 15.01
C GLN A 88 -10.95 13.15 15.55
N TYR A 89 -11.06 14.36 14.99
CA TYR A 89 -12.12 15.30 15.34
C TYR A 89 -13.12 15.46 14.19
N ASP A 90 -14.41 15.50 14.53
CA ASP A 90 -15.45 15.92 13.58
C ASP A 90 -15.51 17.46 13.45
N ALA A 91 -16.41 17.94 12.59
CA ALA A 91 -16.61 19.37 12.34
C ALA A 91 -16.99 20.18 13.61
N ASN A 92 -17.54 19.53 14.63
CA ASN A 92 -17.90 20.14 15.92
C ASN A 92 -16.81 19.93 17.00
N LYS A 93 -15.62 19.45 16.60
CA LYS A 93 -14.50 19.10 17.49
C LYS A 93 -14.82 18.03 18.53
N LYS A 94 -15.80 17.16 18.24
CA LYS A 94 -16.02 15.94 19.01
C LYS A 94 -15.03 14.87 18.54
N LYS A 95 -14.41 14.19 19.51
CA LYS A 95 -13.48 13.09 19.24
C LYS A 95 -14.22 11.87 18.68
N VAL A 96 -13.67 11.26 17.63
CA VAL A 96 -14.13 10.02 16.99
C VAL A 96 -12.94 9.08 16.85
N LEU A 97 -13.03 7.91 17.50
CA LEU A 97 -12.11 6.80 17.34
C LEU A 97 -12.55 5.86 16.21
N PRO A 98 -11.65 5.01 15.68
CA PRO A 98 -12.06 3.88 14.87
C PRO A 98 -13.04 3.01 15.64
N TYR A 99 -14.13 2.62 15.00
CA TYR A 99 -15.17 1.81 15.61
C TYR A 99 -15.51 0.61 14.75
N HIS A 100 -15.79 -0.51 15.41
CA HIS A 100 -16.08 -1.76 14.74
C HIS A 100 -17.48 -1.69 14.10
N LEU A 101 -17.54 -1.96 12.79
CA LEU A 101 -18.76 -2.19 12.03
C LEU A 101 -19.31 -3.57 12.38
N ASP A 102 -19.92 -3.69 13.57
CA ASP A 102 -20.42 -4.96 14.11
C ASP A 102 -21.77 -5.33 13.48
N SER A 103 -21.76 -6.37 12.65
CA SER A 103 -22.96 -6.83 11.92
C SER A 103 -24.06 -7.39 12.83
N ARG A 104 -23.78 -7.61 14.12
CA ARG A 104 -24.78 -8.02 15.12
C ARG A 104 -25.55 -6.83 15.68
N LEU A 105 -24.99 -5.62 15.57
CA LEU A 105 -25.57 -4.39 16.11
C LEU A 105 -26.31 -3.57 15.05
N GLY A 106 -26.13 -3.89 13.76
CA GLY A 106 -26.78 -3.20 12.65
C GLY A 106 -26.08 -3.46 11.30
N ASN A 107 -26.42 -2.66 10.30
CA ASN A 107 -25.93 -2.84 8.94
C ASN A 107 -24.44 -2.49 8.81
N ALA A 108 -23.59 -3.50 8.90
CA ALA A 108 -22.15 -3.36 8.69
C ALA A 108 -21.76 -3.39 7.21
N GLN A 109 -22.51 -4.08 6.35
CA GLN A 109 -22.10 -4.39 4.97
C GLN A 109 -22.44 -3.29 3.96
N ARG A 110 -23.38 -2.40 4.29
CA ARG A 110 -23.82 -1.27 3.44
C ARG A 110 -23.63 0.05 4.19
N VAL A 111 -22.40 0.31 4.60
CA VAL A 111 -22.00 1.62 5.11
C VAL A 111 -22.25 2.65 4.02
N THR A 112 -22.77 3.82 4.39
CA THR A 112 -22.93 4.94 3.46
C THR A 112 -21.58 5.44 2.99
N GLY A 113 -21.47 5.79 1.70
CA GLY A 113 -20.26 6.39 1.14
C GLY A 113 -19.79 7.63 1.89
N THR A 114 -18.51 7.94 1.77
CA THR A 114 -17.87 9.13 2.33
C THR A 114 -17.42 10.10 1.22
N ASN A 115 -16.94 11.28 1.60
CA ASN A 115 -16.44 12.22 0.60
C ASN A 115 -15.06 11.77 0.09
N HIS A 116 -14.87 11.56 -1.21
CA HIS A 116 -13.58 11.14 -1.81
C HIS A 116 -13.16 11.98 -3.01
N SER A 117 -13.59 13.24 -3.09
CA SER A 117 -13.07 14.18 -4.10
C SER A 117 -11.60 14.53 -3.86
N TRP A 118 -10.94 15.12 -4.87
CA TRP A 118 -9.60 15.73 -4.71
C TRP A 118 -9.54 16.69 -3.53
N SER A 119 -10.51 17.61 -3.44
CA SER A 119 -10.55 18.63 -2.39
C SER A 119 -10.66 18.01 -0.99
N ASP A 120 -11.58 17.04 -0.82
CA ASP A 120 -11.80 16.39 0.47
C ASP A 120 -10.63 15.46 0.83
N GLY A 121 -10.04 14.78 -0.15
CA GLY A 121 -8.85 13.96 0.02
C GLY A 121 -7.65 14.77 0.48
N GLN A 122 -7.40 15.90 -0.20
CA GLN A 122 -6.34 16.84 0.15
C GLN A 122 -6.58 17.53 1.50
N GLY A 123 -7.84 17.84 1.83
CA GLY A 123 -8.23 18.37 3.13
C GLY A 123 -7.98 17.38 4.27
N ALA A 124 -8.38 16.11 4.08
CA ALA A 124 -8.20 15.07 5.09
C ALA A 124 -6.72 14.68 5.31
N TRP A 125 -5.95 14.57 4.23
CA TRP A 125 -4.52 14.25 4.30
C TRP A 125 -3.72 15.40 4.92
N ASP A 126 -4.08 16.63 4.59
CA ASP A 126 -3.51 17.85 5.15
C ASP A 126 -1.97 17.89 5.14
N ASN A 127 -1.37 17.62 3.98
CA ASN A 127 0.07 17.52 3.79
C ASN A 127 0.76 16.49 4.73
N GLY A 128 0.02 15.52 5.25
CA GLY A 128 0.52 14.49 6.17
C GLY A 128 0.33 14.82 7.66
N ARG A 129 -0.40 15.88 8.01
CA ARG A 129 -0.79 16.16 9.41
C ARG A 129 -1.95 15.28 9.88
N MET A 130 -2.89 14.98 8.98
CA MET A 130 -3.98 14.00 9.17
C MET A 130 -4.75 14.19 10.49
N SER A 131 -5.05 15.44 10.88
CA SER A 131 -5.58 15.78 12.22
C SER A 131 -7.09 15.89 12.34
N ASP A 132 -7.76 16.07 11.22
CA ASP A 132 -9.17 16.42 11.11
C ASP A 132 -9.86 15.58 10.01
N TRP A 133 -9.49 14.30 9.90
CA TRP A 133 -9.97 13.41 8.84
C TRP A 133 -11.49 13.37 8.75
N VAL A 134 -12.17 13.21 9.89
CA VAL A 134 -13.63 13.13 9.98
C VAL A 134 -14.32 14.41 9.54
N ALA A 135 -13.70 15.58 9.77
CA ALA A 135 -14.26 16.85 9.31
C ALA A 135 -14.36 16.92 7.77
N HIS A 136 -13.49 16.19 7.05
CA HIS A 136 -13.48 16.14 5.59
C HIS A 136 -14.15 14.88 5.02
N LYS A 137 -14.21 13.79 5.79
CA LYS A 137 -14.61 12.45 5.32
C LYS A 137 -15.85 11.88 6.00
N GLN A 138 -16.52 12.63 6.87
CA GLN A 138 -17.67 12.18 7.68
C GLN A 138 -17.32 11.15 8.77
N PRO A 139 -18.13 11.02 9.84
CA PRO A 139 -17.81 10.11 10.95
C PRO A 139 -17.65 8.64 10.56
N GLN A 140 -18.42 8.15 9.58
CA GLN A 140 -18.35 6.75 9.17
C GLN A 140 -17.03 6.35 8.50
N SER A 141 -16.20 7.31 8.09
CA SER A 141 -14.82 7.05 7.66
C SER A 141 -13.97 6.33 8.71
N MET A 142 -14.34 6.41 9.99
CA MET A 142 -13.64 5.73 11.08
C MET A 142 -14.14 4.29 11.31
N GLY A 143 -15.09 3.80 10.51
CA GLY A 143 -15.53 2.40 10.59
C GLY A 143 -14.43 1.42 10.18
N TYR A 144 -14.33 0.28 10.86
CA TYR A 144 -13.47 -0.84 10.47
C TYR A 144 -14.17 -2.19 10.65
N TYR A 145 -13.76 -3.19 9.88
CA TYR A 145 -14.24 -4.56 9.96
C TYR A 145 -13.32 -5.45 10.79
N LYS A 146 -13.89 -6.50 11.37
CA LYS A 146 -13.12 -7.64 11.89
C LYS A 146 -13.28 -8.82 10.95
N LYS A 147 -12.46 -9.86 11.17
CA LYS A 147 -12.50 -11.11 10.40
C LYS A 147 -13.93 -11.63 10.14
N GLN A 148 -14.80 -11.56 11.13
CA GLN A 148 -16.18 -12.07 11.06
C GLN A 148 -17.06 -11.38 10.00
N GLU A 149 -16.78 -10.13 9.63
CA GLU A 149 -17.54 -9.43 8.58
C GLU A 149 -16.91 -9.55 7.17
N VAL A 150 -15.62 -9.90 7.10
CA VAL A 150 -14.82 -9.97 5.87
C VAL A 150 -13.98 -11.27 5.83
N GLU A 151 -14.66 -12.39 6.13
CA GLU A 151 -14.02 -13.70 6.35
C GLU A 151 -13.20 -14.15 5.13
N TYR A 152 -13.72 -13.95 3.91
CA TYR A 152 -13.06 -14.36 2.68
C TYR A 152 -11.81 -13.53 2.40
N GLN A 153 -11.87 -12.21 2.61
CA GLN A 153 -10.74 -11.30 2.48
C GLN A 153 -9.62 -11.66 3.48
N PHE A 154 -9.97 -11.95 4.74
CA PHE A 154 -9.00 -12.46 5.72
C PHE A 154 -8.46 -13.83 5.32
N ALA A 155 -9.29 -14.72 4.78
CA ALA A 155 -8.83 -16.02 4.30
C ALA A 155 -7.82 -15.88 3.15
N LEU A 156 -8.08 -14.99 2.18
CA LEU A 156 -7.13 -14.66 1.11
C LEU A 156 -5.83 -14.11 1.66
N ALA A 157 -5.92 -13.13 2.57
CA ALA A 157 -4.75 -12.54 3.21
C ALA A 157 -3.92 -13.61 3.92
N ASN A 158 -4.54 -14.58 4.60
CA ASN A 158 -3.82 -15.64 5.31
C ASN A 158 -3.35 -16.81 4.43
N ALA A 159 -3.91 -16.96 3.23
CA ALA A 159 -3.50 -17.97 2.26
C ALA A 159 -2.34 -17.49 1.38
N PHE A 160 -2.34 -16.21 0.99
CA PHE A 160 -1.44 -15.63 0.01
C PHE A 160 -0.68 -14.41 0.56
N THR A 161 0.11 -13.73 -0.27
CA THR A 161 0.80 -12.50 0.12
C THR A 161 -0.20 -11.34 0.18
N ILE A 162 -0.25 -10.65 1.31
CA ILE A 162 -0.91 -9.34 1.48
C ILE A 162 0.15 -8.23 1.50
N CYS A 163 -0.08 -7.15 0.74
CA CYS A 163 0.82 -5.99 0.75
C CYS A 163 0.25 -4.93 1.71
N ASP A 164 0.93 -4.65 2.82
CA ASP A 164 0.47 -3.70 3.85
C ASP A 164 1.08 -2.29 3.69
N ALA A 165 1.75 -2.05 2.57
CA ALA A 165 2.24 -0.75 2.13
C ALA A 165 1.88 -0.48 0.66
N TYR A 166 0.71 -0.95 0.21
CA TYR A 166 0.13 -0.63 -1.10
C TYR A 166 -0.79 0.58 -0.98
N HIS A 167 -0.55 1.62 -1.79
CA HIS A 167 -1.26 2.89 -1.76
C HIS A 167 -2.13 3.06 -3.01
N CYS A 168 -3.28 3.74 -2.87
CA CYS A 168 -3.93 4.29 -4.05
C CYS A 168 -2.98 5.30 -4.73
N ALA A 169 -3.17 5.55 -6.02
CA ALA A 169 -2.24 6.41 -6.75
C ALA A 169 -2.29 7.87 -6.30
N MET A 170 -3.44 8.36 -5.82
CA MET A 170 -3.69 9.78 -5.56
C MET A 170 -4.68 9.99 -4.41
N HIS A 171 -4.62 11.15 -3.77
CA HIS A 171 -5.66 11.63 -2.86
C HIS A 171 -6.89 12.17 -3.64
N ALA A 172 -7.52 11.32 -4.45
CA ALA A 172 -8.63 11.63 -5.35
C ALA A 172 -9.60 10.43 -5.46
N GLY A 173 -10.65 10.57 -6.27
CA GLY A 173 -11.64 9.51 -6.50
C GLY A 173 -11.19 8.42 -7.49
N THR A 174 -12.14 7.54 -7.83
CA THR A 174 -12.03 6.35 -8.69
C THR A 174 -11.24 6.56 -9.99
N ASN A 175 -11.74 7.38 -10.93
CA ASN A 175 -11.16 7.46 -12.28
C ASN A 175 -9.73 8.01 -12.30
N PRO A 176 -9.40 9.11 -11.57
CA PRO A 176 -8.02 9.56 -11.40
C PRO A 176 -7.08 8.47 -10.91
N ASN A 177 -7.50 7.66 -9.94
CA ASN A 177 -6.69 6.56 -9.42
C ASN A 177 -6.54 5.42 -10.43
N ARG A 178 -7.64 4.94 -11.01
CA ARG A 178 -7.62 3.82 -11.95
C ARG A 178 -6.76 4.13 -13.17
N LYS A 179 -6.69 5.37 -13.66
CA LYS A 179 -5.81 5.74 -14.79
C LYS A 179 -4.34 5.32 -14.61
N PHE A 180 -3.82 5.23 -13.40
CA PHE A 180 -2.46 4.75 -13.16
C PHE A 180 -2.30 3.24 -13.42
N ILE A 181 -3.35 2.45 -13.21
CA ILE A 181 -3.39 1.01 -13.50
C ILE A 181 -3.32 0.76 -15.01
N TRP A 182 -3.86 1.68 -15.81
CA TRP A 182 -3.98 1.53 -17.26
C TRP A 182 -2.97 2.32 -18.07
N THR A 183 -2.38 3.37 -17.50
CA THR A 183 -1.55 4.33 -18.26
C THR A 183 -0.34 4.84 -17.49
N GLY A 184 -0.16 4.48 -16.22
CA GLY A 184 0.96 4.91 -15.38
C GLY A 184 0.93 6.36 -14.91
N THR A 185 -0.09 7.15 -15.30
CA THR A 185 -0.16 8.58 -15.04
C THR A 185 -1.61 9.07 -15.00
N ASN A 186 -1.85 10.26 -14.46
CA ASN A 186 -3.09 11.02 -14.64
C ASN A 186 -2.99 12.10 -15.74
N GLY A 187 -1.91 12.10 -16.53
CA GLY A 187 -1.70 13.03 -17.65
C GLY A 187 -0.35 13.78 -17.68
N PRO A 188 0.29 14.17 -16.56
CA PRO A 188 1.44 15.09 -16.58
C PRO A 188 2.60 14.64 -17.46
N THR A 189 2.97 13.37 -17.31
CA THR A 189 4.04 12.72 -18.07
C THR A 189 3.60 12.25 -19.46
N GLY A 190 2.31 11.99 -19.67
CA GLY A 190 1.78 11.44 -20.91
C GLY A 190 1.39 12.50 -21.95
N ALA A 191 0.91 13.66 -21.50
CA ALA A 191 0.41 14.73 -22.37
C ALA A 191 0.59 16.15 -21.81
N GLY A 192 1.26 16.33 -20.66
CA GLY A 192 1.43 17.66 -20.06
C GLY A 192 0.13 18.29 -19.53
N VAL A 193 -0.86 17.46 -19.22
CA VAL A 193 -2.17 17.84 -18.66
C VAL A 193 -2.38 17.16 -17.31
N ALA A 194 -3.43 17.53 -16.59
CA ALA A 194 -3.82 16.86 -15.35
C ALA A 194 -5.30 16.51 -15.31
N SER A 195 -5.59 15.42 -14.62
CA SER A 195 -6.96 15.05 -14.24
C SER A 195 -6.98 14.50 -12.82
N VAL A 196 -7.76 15.15 -11.96
CA VAL A 196 -7.84 14.89 -10.51
C VAL A 196 -9.29 14.63 -10.04
N VAL A 197 -10.27 14.74 -10.92
CA VAL A 197 -11.67 14.38 -10.67
C VAL A 197 -12.18 13.34 -11.66
N ASN A 198 -13.26 12.66 -11.29
CA ASN A 198 -14.03 11.77 -12.17
C ASN A 198 -14.62 12.59 -13.32
N GLU A 199 -14.18 12.29 -14.54
CA GLU A 199 -14.60 12.96 -15.76
C GLU A 199 -14.26 12.05 -16.95
N PHE A 200 -15.05 12.13 -18.02
CA PHE A 200 -14.96 11.23 -19.17
C PHE A 200 -15.10 9.74 -18.79
N ASP A 201 -15.86 9.44 -17.73
CA ASP A 201 -16.01 8.09 -17.18
C ASP A 201 -16.87 7.17 -18.06
N GLY A 202 -17.61 7.75 -19.01
CA GLY A 202 -18.42 7.04 -20.00
C GLY A 202 -17.94 7.19 -21.44
N ILE A 203 -18.49 6.35 -22.32
CA ILE A 203 -18.28 6.46 -23.77
C ILE A 203 -18.92 7.73 -24.31
N GLY A 204 -18.09 8.60 -24.90
CA GLY A 204 -18.50 9.82 -25.58
C GLY A 204 -17.92 9.93 -26.99
N PRO A 205 -18.06 11.09 -27.67
CA PRO A 205 -17.50 11.29 -29.01
C PRO A 205 -15.97 11.27 -28.98
N SER A 206 -15.35 10.75 -30.05
CA SER A 206 -13.88 10.66 -30.18
C SER A 206 -13.16 12.01 -30.33
N THR A 207 -13.90 13.10 -30.45
CA THR A 207 -13.40 14.48 -30.43
C THR A 207 -13.07 14.97 -29.02
N GLU A 208 -13.55 14.28 -27.97
CA GLU A 208 -13.37 14.66 -26.57
C GLU A 208 -12.66 13.57 -25.77
N GLY A 209 -11.97 13.97 -24.70
CA GLY A 209 -11.37 13.06 -23.72
C GLY A 209 -9.84 13.04 -23.76
N TYR A 210 -9.28 11.97 -23.22
CA TYR A 210 -7.83 11.78 -23.05
C TYR A 210 -7.17 11.30 -24.35
N GLU A 211 -5.89 11.62 -24.55
CA GLU A 211 -5.20 11.32 -25.82
C GLU A 211 -3.78 10.75 -25.69
N TRP A 212 -3.24 10.62 -24.47
CA TRP A 212 -1.94 9.96 -24.29
C TRP A 212 -2.06 8.46 -24.48
N THR A 213 -0.94 7.82 -24.82
CA THR A 213 -0.88 6.37 -25.03
C THR A 213 -1.14 5.61 -23.72
N THR A 214 -2.01 4.61 -23.81
CA THR A 214 -2.36 3.70 -22.71
C THR A 214 -1.50 2.43 -22.75
N TYR A 215 -1.38 1.73 -21.62
CA TYR A 215 -0.62 0.48 -21.54
C TYR A 215 -1.19 -0.64 -22.43
N PRO A 216 -2.53 -0.84 -22.56
CA PRO A 216 -3.05 -1.80 -23.53
C PRO A 216 -2.64 -1.52 -24.98
N GLU A 217 -2.50 -0.27 -25.40
CA GLU A 217 -1.95 0.08 -26.72
C GLU A 217 -0.50 -0.40 -26.86
N ARG A 218 0.31 -0.24 -25.80
CA ARG A 218 1.70 -0.72 -25.78
C ARG A 218 1.79 -2.24 -25.83
N LEU A 219 0.93 -2.94 -25.08
CA LEU A 219 0.81 -4.40 -25.16
C LEU A 219 0.38 -4.85 -26.56
N GLN A 220 -0.60 -4.16 -27.16
CA GLN A 220 -1.07 -4.42 -28.52
C GLN A 220 0.07 -4.28 -29.53
N GLN A 221 0.87 -3.22 -29.42
CA GLN A 221 2.02 -2.98 -30.29
C GLN A 221 3.12 -4.04 -30.11
N ALA A 222 3.35 -4.51 -28.89
CA ALA A 222 4.33 -5.53 -28.56
C ALA A 222 3.89 -6.97 -28.88
N GLY A 223 2.65 -7.17 -29.36
CA GLY A 223 2.09 -8.49 -29.61
C GLY A 223 1.77 -9.30 -28.34
N VAL A 224 1.71 -8.64 -27.18
CA VAL A 224 1.26 -9.27 -25.93
C VAL A 224 -0.26 -9.29 -25.93
N THR A 225 -0.85 -10.48 -25.83
CA THR A 225 -2.30 -10.63 -25.87
C THR A 225 -2.96 -10.03 -24.62
N TRP A 226 -4.01 -9.23 -24.82
CA TRP A 226 -4.73 -8.59 -23.73
C TRP A 226 -6.23 -8.49 -24.01
N LYS A 227 -7.03 -8.37 -22.95
CA LYS A 227 -8.48 -8.12 -23.02
C LYS A 227 -8.99 -7.46 -21.75
N VAL A 228 -10.02 -6.62 -21.87
CA VAL A 228 -10.81 -6.14 -20.73
C VAL A 228 -12.09 -6.93 -20.68
N TYR A 229 -12.30 -7.66 -19.58
CA TYR A 229 -13.52 -8.38 -19.27
C TYR A 229 -14.44 -7.45 -18.48
N GLN A 230 -15.57 -7.07 -19.09
CA GLN A 230 -16.55 -6.15 -18.51
C GLN A 230 -17.93 -6.32 -19.15
N ASN A 231 -18.96 -5.89 -18.43
CA ASN A 231 -20.28 -5.65 -19.01
C ASN A 231 -20.43 -4.16 -19.31
N MET A 232 -20.45 -3.73 -20.57
CA MET A 232 -20.43 -2.30 -20.87
C MET A 232 -21.64 -1.51 -20.29
N PRO A 233 -22.88 -2.04 -20.33
CA PRO A 233 -24.03 -1.40 -19.68
C PRO A 233 -23.90 -1.21 -18.16
N ASP A 234 -23.20 -2.11 -17.47
CA ASP A 234 -23.01 -2.09 -16.01
C ASP A 234 -21.55 -2.37 -15.67
N ASN A 235 -20.63 -1.54 -16.17
CA ASN A 235 -19.23 -1.53 -15.73
C ASN A 235 -18.98 -0.46 -14.67
N PHE A 236 -20.05 0.16 -14.14
CA PHE A 236 -20.04 1.24 -13.14
C PHE A 236 -19.10 2.42 -13.46
N THR A 237 -18.77 2.63 -14.74
CA THR A 237 -17.80 3.65 -15.20
C THR A 237 -16.36 3.45 -14.67
N ASP A 238 -16.07 2.24 -14.21
CA ASP A 238 -14.80 1.83 -13.60
C ASP A 238 -13.68 1.52 -14.60
N ASN A 239 -13.97 1.67 -15.90
CA ASN A 239 -13.03 1.49 -16.99
C ASN A 239 -12.65 2.85 -17.61
N PRO A 240 -11.52 3.46 -17.19
CA PRO A 240 -11.14 4.78 -17.69
C PRO A 240 -10.80 4.80 -19.19
N LEU A 241 -10.58 3.64 -19.83
CA LEU A 241 -10.35 3.57 -21.28
C LEU A 241 -11.52 4.15 -22.09
N ALA A 242 -12.75 4.11 -21.54
CA ALA A 242 -13.92 4.73 -22.16
C ALA A 242 -13.76 6.24 -22.38
N GLY A 243 -12.90 6.90 -21.60
CA GLY A 243 -12.59 8.32 -21.70
C GLY A 243 -11.51 8.69 -22.71
N PHE A 244 -10.83 7.71 -23.33
CA PHE A 244 -9.73 7.95 -24.26
C PHE A 244 -10.22 8.03 -25.71
N LYS A 245 -9.79 9.06 -26.43
CA LYS A 245 -10.20 9.37 -27.81
C LYS A 245 -9.99 8.19 -28.76
N GLN A 246 -8.90 7.46 -28.61
CA GLN A 246 -8.58 6.30 -29.44
C GLN A 246 -9.55 5.12 -29.25
N TYR A 247 -10.06 4.90 -28.03
CA TYR A 247 -11.06 3.85 -27.77
C TYR A 247 -12.46 4.29 -28.20
N ARG A 248 -12.79 5.56 -28.03
CA ARG A 248 -14.03 6.16 -28.57
C ARG A 248 -14.08 6.07 -30.09
N ARG A 249 -12.96 6.35 -30.77
CA ARG A 249 -12.83 6.17 -32.22
C ARG A 249 -12.99 4.70 -32.63
N ALA A 250 -12.37 3.78 -31.91
CA ALA A 250 -12.54 2.35 -32.16
C ALA A 250 -14.01 1.92 -31.98
N ASN A 251 -14.71 2.48 -30.99
CA ASN A 251 -16.14 2.26 -30.79
C ASN A 251 -16.99 2.77 -31.97
N GLU A 252 -16.76 4.02 -32.40
CA GLU A 252 -17.45 4.64 -33.55
C GLU A 252 -17.23 3.84 -34.85
N GLN A 253 -16.05 3.25 -35.03
CA GLN A 253 -15.66 2.51 -36.23
C GLN A 253 -15.91 1.00 -36.14
N SER A 254 -16.36 0.49 -35.00
CA SER A 254 -16.53 -0.96 -34.75
C SER A 254 -17.64 -1.61 -35.59
N GLY A 255 -18.62 -0.83 -36.04
CA GLY A 255 -19.89 -1.34 -36.58
C GLY A 255 -20.81 -1.97 -35.52
N GLN A 256 -20.37 -2.03 -34.26
CA GLN A 256 -21.10 -2.53 -33.10
C GLN A 256 -20.88 -1.60 -31.89
N PRO A 257 -21.31 -0.32 -31.96
CA PRO A 257 -21.03 0.63 -30.89
C PRO A 257 -21.65 0.17 -29.57
N VAL A 258 -20.94 0.41 -28.48
CA VAL A 258 -21.39 0.19 -27.09
C VAL A 258 -21.42 1.50 -26.31
N SER A 259 -22.22 1.54 -25.25
CA SER A 259 -22.31 2.68 -24.34
C SER A 259 -22.75 2.25 -22.93
N ASN A 260 -22.27 2.98 -21.92
CA ASN A 260 -22.75 2.89 -20.54
C ASN A 260 -24.23 3.28 -20.41
N ASP A 261 -24.71 4.19 -21.26
CA ASP A 261 -26.06 4.77 -21.17
C ASP A 261 -27.13 3.88 -21.79
N THR A 262 -26.74 2.71 -22.32
CA THR A 262 -27.64 1.78 -23.00
C THR A 262 -27.73 0.47 -22.24
N LEU A 263 -28.96 0.05 -21.90
CA LEU A 263 -29.21 -1.20 -21.17
C LEU A 263 -28.81 -2.46 -21.94
N ILE A 264 -28.74 -2.39 -23.27
CA ILE A 264 -28.40 -3.51 -24.13
C ILE A 264 -27.32 -3.06 -25.11
N CYS A 265 -26.15 -3.70 -24.99
CA CYS A 265 -25.02 -3.54 -25.90
C CYS A 265 -24.81 -4.82 -26.72
N PRO A 266 -24.38 -4.74 -27.99
CA PRO A 266 -23.97 -5.92 -28.76
C PRO A 266 -22.85 -6.67 -28.02
N ALA A 267 -22.89 -8.00 -28.05
CA ALA A 267 -21.80 -8.82 -27.51
C ALA A 267 -20.53 -8.61 -28.35
N TYR A 268 -19.37 -8.60 -27.70
CA TYR A 268 -18.08 -8.50 -28.38
C TYR A 268 -17.86 -9.61 -29.42
N ASP A 269 -17.51 -9.23 -30.65
CA ASP A 269 -17.05 -10.13 -31.72
C ASP A 269 -15.53 -9.95 -31.93
N GLU A 270 -14.75 -11.01 -31.68
CA GLU A 270 -13.29 -11.02 -31.82
C GLU A 270 -12.81 -10.67 -33.24
N LYS A 271 -13.65 -10.82 -34.27
CA LYS A 271 -13.30 -10.46 -35.65
C LYS A 271 -13.08 -8.95 -35.82
N ILE A 272 -13.68 -8.12 -34.96
CA ILE A 272 -13.52 -6.66 -34.98
C ILE A 272 -12.06 -6.28 -34.70
N ASP A 273 -11.31 -7.09 -33.96
CA ASP A 273 -9.90 -6.81 -33.64
C ASP A 273 -9.01 -6.70 -34.90
N ALA A 274 -9.41 -7.31 -36.02
CA ALA A 274 -8.67 -7.22 -37.28
C ALA A 274 -8.65 -5.79 -37.85
N THR A 275 -9.64 -4.96 -37.50
CA THR A 275 -9.75 -3.57 -37.98
C THR A 275 -9.70 -2.55 -36.85
N GLN A 276 -10.20 -2.89 -35.66
CA GLN A 276 -10.28 -2.03 -34.48
C GLN A 276 -9.72 -2.75 -33.23
N PRO A 277 -8.40 -3.01 -33.16
CA PRO A 277 -7.79 -3.84 -32.10
C PRO A 277 -7.92 -3.29 -30.68
N LEU A 278 -8.23 -2.00 -30.52
CA LEU A 278 -8.46 -1.38 -29.20
C LEU A 278 -9.92 -1.55 -28.72
N TYR A 279 -10.84 -1.95 -29.60
CA TYR A 279 -12.27 -2.05 -29.28
C TYR A 279 -12.52 -3.00 -28.11
N LYS A 280 -11.80 -4.12 -28.00
CA LYS A 280 -11.85 -5.06 -26.85
C LYS A 280 -11.50 -4.45 -25.49
N GLY A 281 -10.94 -3.24 -25.47
CA GLY A 281 -10.72 -2.47 -24.24
C GLY A 281 -11.97 -1.79 -23.71
N ILE A 282 -12.98 -1.57 -24.55
CA ILE A 282 -14.25 -0.93 -24.20
C ILE A 282 -15.48 -1.75 -24.60
N ALA A 283 -15.34 -2.87 -25.31
CA ALA A 283 -16.45 -3.68 -25.78
C ALA A 283 -17.23 -4.33 -24.61
N ASN A 284 -18.45 -4.80 -24.91
CA ASN A 284 -19.27 -5.61 -24.00
C ASN A 284 -18.80 -7.07 -24.03
N THR A 285 -17.63 -7.33 -23.44
CA THR A 285 -16.95 -8.64 -23.46
C THR A 285 -17.57 -9.66 -22.51
N MET A 286 -18.39 -9.23 -21.56
CA MET A 286 -19.21 -10.07 -20.67
C MET A 286 -20.70 -9.70 -20.82
N PRO A 287 -21.35 -10.09 -21.93
CA PRO A 287 -22.75 -9.73 -22.23
C PRO A 287 -23.76 -10.47 -21.33
N ASP A 288 -23.31 -11.41 -20.51
CA ASP A 288 -24.09 -12.15 -19.53
C ASP A 288 -24.48 -11.31 -18.30
N GLY A 289 -24.21 -10.01 -18.30
CA GLY A 289 -24.38 -9.11 -17.15
C GLY A 289 -23.10 -8.95 -16.31
N GLY A 290 -21.94 -9.37 -16.83
CA GLY A 290 -20.66 -9.26 -16.12
C GLY A 290 -20.36 -10.42 -15.18
N PHE A 291 -21.10 -11.53 -15.35
CA PHE A 291 -21.04 -12.72 -14.51
C PHE A 291 -20.00 -13.76 -14.96
N LEU A 292 -18.90 -13.26 -15.57
CA LEU A 292 -17.69 -14.01 -15.91
C LEU A 292 -17.88 -15.11 -16.97
N GLY A 293 -19.01 -15.19 -17.68
CA GLY A 293 -19.28 -16.26 -18.65
C GLY A 293 -18.24 -16.34 -19.76
N ALA A 294 -17.89 -15.22 -20.39
CA ALA A 294 -16.85 -15.16 -21.41
C ALA A 294 -15.44 -15.43 -20.86
N PHE A 295 -15.16 -14.97 -19.63
CA PHE A 295 -13.90 -15.23 -18.94
C PHE A 295 -13.70 -16.74 -18.67
N LYS A 296 -14.73 -17.40 -18.13
CA LYS A 296 -14.75 -18.86 -17.92
C LYS A 296 -14.59 -19.62 -19.24
N ALA A 297 -15.27 -19.18 -20.31
CA ALA A 297 -15.15 -19.79 -21.63
C ALA A 297 -13.74 -19.67 -22.21
N ASP A 298 -13.09 -18.50 -22.10
CA ASP A 298 -11.72 -18.31 -22.56
C ASP A 298 -10.72 -19.20 -21.79
N ILE A 299 -10.88 -19.35 -20.48
CA ILE A 299 -10.04 -20.26 -19.67
C ILE A 299 -10.23 -21.72 -20.09
N ALA A 300 -11.47 -22.16 -20.25
CA ALA A 300 -11.80 -23.53 -20.65
C ALA A 300 -11.25 -23.87 -22.05
N GLN A 301 -11.21 -22.88 -22.94
CA GLN A 301 -10.72 -23.03 -24.32
C GLN A 301 -9.21 -22.77 -24.46
N GLY A 302 -8.49 -22.43 -23.38
CA GLY A 302 -7.07 -22.07 -23.44
C GLY A 302 -6.79 -20.75 -24.16
N LYS A 303 -7.78 -19.85 -24.20
CA LYS A 303 -7.74 -18.53 -24.84
C LYS A 303 -7.57 -17.36 -23.85
N LEU A 304 -7.34 -17.63 -22.56
CA LEU A 304 -7.07 -16.57 -21.59
C LEU A 304 -5.89 -15.70 -22.07
N PRO A 305 -6.05 -14.38 -22.21
CA PRO A 305 -4.96 -13.49 -22.64
C PRO A 305 -3.80 -13.49 -21.65
N GLN A 306 -2.62 -13.04 -22.11
CA GLN A 306 -1.47 -12.84 -21.23
C GLN A 306 -1.74 -11.76 -20.17
N VAL A 307 -2.51 -10.72 -20.51
CA VAL A 307 -2.95 -9.67 -19.56
C VAL A 307 -4.46 -9.50 -19.63
N SER A 308 -5.14 -9.71 -18.51
CA SER A 308 -6.59 -9.58 -18.41
C SER A 308 -6.95 -8.59 -17.32
N TRP A 309 -7.75 -7.58 -17.64
CA TRP A 309 -8.37 -6.72 -16.65
C TRP A 309 -9.83 -7.10 -16.47
N LEU A 310 -10.28 -7.19 -15.23
CA LEU A 310 -11.67 -7.46 -14.86
C LEU A 310 -12.27 -6.20 -14.26
N VAL A 311 -13.41 -5.79 -14.82
CA VAL A 311 -14.25 -4.71 -14.28
C VAL A 311 -15.54 -5.35 -13.80
N ALA A 312 -15.75 -5.32 -12.48
CA ALA A 312 -16.93 -5.89 -11.85
C ALA A 312 -18.15 -5.00 -12.10
N PRO A 313 -19.37 -5.58 -12.20
CA PRO A 313 -20.59 -4.80 -12.18
C PRO A 313 -20.77 -4.01 -10.89
N ALA A 314 -21.59 -2.95 -10.91
CA ALA A 314 -21.80 -2.08 -9.75
C ALA A 314 -22.20 -2.83 -8.48
N THR A 315 -22.95 -3.94 -8.63
CA THR A 315 -23.40 -4.79 -7.51
C THR A 315 -22.26 -5.56 -6.82
N TYR A 316 -21.12 -5.70 -7.50
CA TYR A 316 -19.98 -6.52 -7.09
C TYR A 316 -18.65 -5.73 -7.03
N SER A 317 -18.69 -4.42 -7.22
CA SER A 317 -17.51 -3.54 -7.22
C SER A 317 -16.96 -3.22 -5.84
N GLU A 318 -17.71 -3.55 -4.78
CA GLU A 318 -17.48 -3.15 -3.37
C GLU A 318 -17.69 -1.66 -3.05
N HIS A 319 -18.01 -0.81 -4.03
CA HIS A 319 -18.37 0.59 -3.78
C HIS A 319 -19.51 0.68 -2.74
N PRO A 320 -19.35 1.52 -1.69
CA PRO A 320 -20.40 1.77 -0.70
C PRO A 320 -21.70 2.27 -1.34
N GLY A 321 -22.83 1.62 -1.05
CA GLY A 321 -24.12 1.98 -1.66
C GLY A 321 -24.62 0.91 -2.62
N PRO A 322 -24.06 0.75 -3.84
CA PRO A 322 -24.50 -0.27 -4.80
C PRO A 322 -23.90 -1.67 -4.53
N SER A 323 -22.74 -1.77 -3.86
CA SER A 323 -22.08 -3.03 -3.48
C SER A 323 -21.87 -3.19 -1.96
N SER A 324 -21.26 -4.29 -1.54
CA SER A 324 -20.85 -4.61 -0.18
C SER A 324 -19.59 -5.49 -0.15
N PRO A 325 -18.85 -5.55 0.98
CA PRO A 325 -17.70 -6.45 1.14
C PRO A 325 -18.01 -7.92 0.82
N VAL A 326 -19.18 -8.43 1.22
CA VAL A 326 -19.57 -9.83 0.96
C VAL A 326 -19.81 -10.11 -0.53
N GLN A 327 -20.33 -9.14 -1.28
CA GLN A 327 -20.56 -9.29 -2.72
C GLN A 327 -19.26 -9.24 -3.52
N GLY A 328 -18.35 -8.33 -3.18
CA GLY A 328 -17.00 -8.33 -3.76
C GLY A 328 -16.23 -9.60 -3.46
N ALA A 329 -16.30 -10.08 -2.21
CA ALA A 329 -15.74 -11.38 -1.83
C ALA A 329 -16.28 -12.51 -2.72
N TRP A 330 -17.59 -12.56 -2.94
CA TRP A 330 -18.19 -13.55 -3.84
C TRP A 330 -17.66 -13.43 -5.27
N TYR A 331 -17.52 -12.21 -5.79
CA TYR A 331 -16.99 -11.99 -7.14
C TYR A 331 -15.53 -12.43 -7.26
N ILE A 332 -14.68 -12.07 -6.30
CA ILE A 332 -13.28 -12.54 -6.22
C ILE A 332 -13.23 -14.07 -6.12
N GLN A 333 -14.13 -14.68 -5.34
CA GLN A 333 -14.27 -16.12 -5.25
C GLN A 333 -14.61 -16.76 -6.60
N GLU A 334 -15.52 -16.18 -7.37
CA GLU A 334 -15.90 -16.69 -8.69
C GLU A 334 -14.79 -16.52 -9.72
N VAL A 335 -14.02 -15.44 -9.67
CA VAL A 335 -12.80 -15.27 -10.48
C VAL A 335 -11.78 -16.36 -10.14
N LEU A 336 -11.54 -16.62 -8.84
CA LEU A 336 -10.60 -17.66 -8.41
C LEU A 336 -11.09 -19.07 -8.79
N ASN A 337 -12.39 -19.34 -8.67
CA ASN A 337 -13.00 -20.60 -9.13
C ASN A 337 -12.78 -20.78 -10.64
N ALA A 338 -13.08 -19.77 -11.46
CA ALA A 338 -12.89 -19.83 -12.90
C ALA A 338 -11.44 -20.15 -13.29
N LEU A 339 -10.47 -19.51 -12.62
CA LEU A 339 -9.06 -19.77 -12.88
C LEU A 339 -8.64 -21.19 -12.47
N THR A 340 -9.09 -21.66 -11.31
CA THR A 340 -8.68 -22.96 -10.74
C THR A 340 -9.40 -24.17 -11.36
N GLU A 341 -10.48 -23.97 -12.10
CA GLU A 341 -11.14 -25.01 -12.90
C GLU A 341 -10.21 -25.61 -13.95
N ASN A 342 -9.24 -24.82 -14.44
CA ASN A 342 -8.18 -25.30 -15.31
C ASN A 342 -6.83 -25.23 -14.57
N SER A 343 -6.40 -26.36 -14.01
CA SER A 343 -5.17 -26.42 -13.20
C SER A 343 -3.91 -26.06 -13.99
N GLN A 344 -3.87 -26.31 -15.30
CA GLN A 344 -2.75 -25.91 -16.14
C GLN A 344 -2.65 -24.39 -16.25
N VAL A 345 -3.78 -23.71 -16.47
CA VAL A 345 -3.84 -22.23 -16.51
C VAL A 345 -3.47 -21.65 -15.14
N TRP A 346 -4.10 -22.10 -14.06
CA TRP A 346 -3.84 -21.57 -12.72
C TRP A 346 -2.40 -21.76 -12.26
N SER A 347 -1.77 -22.91 -12.56
CA SER A 347 -0.34 -23.17 -12.23
C SER A 347 0.62 -22.13 -12.81
N GLN A 348 0.15 -21.33 -13.78
CA GLN A 348 0.91 -20.29 -14.47
C GLN A 348 0.30 -18.89 -14.35
N THR A 349 -0.64 -18.67 -13.42
CA THR A 349 -1.40 -17.42 -13.32
C THR A 349 -1.05 -16.62 -12.06
N VAL A 350 -1.04 -15.30 -12.21
CA VAL A 350 -1.06 -14.32 -11.12
C VAL A 350 -2.39 -13.60 -11.16
N LEU A 351 -3.16 -13.65 -10.07
CA LEU A 351 -4.33 -12.81 -9.84
C LEU A 351 -3.95 -11.69 -8.86
N LEU A 352 -4.02 -10.45 -9.32
CA LEU A 352 -3.81 -9.26 -8.53
C LEU A 352 -5.19 -8.66 -8.20
N VAL A 353 -5.52 -8.59 -6.92
CA VAL A 353 -6.75 -7.93 -6.45
C VAL A 353 -6.35 -6.70 -5.63
N ASN A 354 -6.72 -5.51 -6.11
CA ASN A 354 -6.49 -4.25 -5.43
C ASN A 354 -7.79 -3.45 -5.29
N PHE A 355 -7.69 -2.29 -4.63
CA PHE A 355 -8.75 -1.29 -4.59
C PHE A 355 -8.22 0.00 -5.20
N ASP A 356 -9.07 0.78 -5.85
CA ASP A 356 -8.67 2.02 -6.51
C ASP A 356 -8.44 3.19 -5.55
N GLU A 357 -9.29 3.36 -4.55
CA GLU A 357 -9.18 4.37 -3.51
C GLU A 357 -9.91 3.91 -2.24
N ASN A 358 -10.09 4.81 -1.27
CA ASN A 358 -10.47 4.46 0.09
C ASN A 358 -11.90 4.87 0.49
N ASP A 359 -12.73 5.42 -0.41
CA ASP A 359 -14.02 6.11 -0.20
C ASP A 359 -13.91 7.37 0.68
N GLY A 360 -12.84 7.46 1.47
CA GLY A 360 -12.69 8.32 2.63
C GLY A 360 -12.45 7.55 3.93
N PHE A 361 -12.52 6.22 3.97
CA PHE A 361 -12.16 5.42 5.15
C PHE A 361 -10.73 5.69 5.63
N PHE A 362 -10.55 5.80 6.94
CA PHE A 362 -9.30 6.19 7.56
C PHE A 362 -8.21 5.13 7.39
N ASP A 363 -6.97 5.59 7.25
CA ASP A 363 -5.76 4.78 7.41
C ASP A 363 -4.71 5.61 8.14
N HIS A 364 -3.97 5.00 9.05
CA HIS A 364 -3.05 5.72 9.92
C HIS A 364 -1.65 5.96 9.32
N VAL A 365 -1.28 5.27 8.24
CA VAL A 365 0.08 5.33 7.71
C VAL A 365 0.24 6.58 6.84
N PRO A 366 1.26 7.42 7.09
CA PRO A 366 1.49 8.59 6.27
C PRO A 366 1.86 8.19 4.84
N SER A 367 1.31 8.91 3.87
CA SER A 367 1.55 8.61 2.46
C SER A 367 2.99 8.93 2.01
N PRO A 368 3.69 8.03 1.27
CA PRO A 368 5.03 8.25 0.74
C PRO A 368 5.05 9.19 -0.50
N SER A 369 4.35 10.32 -0.42
CA SER A 369 4.28 11.32 -1.51
C SER A 369 5.53 12.21 -1.60
N ALA A 370 5.72 12.87 -2.74
CA ALA A 370 6.77 13.88 -2.94
C ALA A 370 6.69 15.00 -1.88
N PRO A 371 7.76 15.78 -1.61
CA PRO A 371 7.72 16.87 -0.61
C PRO A 371 6.55 17.83 -0.82
N SER A 372 5.83 18.20 0.25
CA SER A 372 4.67 19.09 0.12
C SER A 372 5.05 20.52 -0.21
N LYS A 373 4.14 21.25 -0.84
CA LYS A 373 4.22 22.70 -1.05
C LYS A 373 3.13 23.41 -0.27
N ASP A 374 3.44 24.57 0.29
CA ASP A 374 2.40 25.49 0.74
C ASP A 374 1.83 26.30 -0.43
N ILE A 375 0.84 27.15 -0.11
CA ILE A 375 0.14 28.00 -1.08
C ILE A 375 1.06 29.01 -1.79
N ASN A 376 2.24 29.30 -1.23
CA ASN A 376 3.23 30.19 -1.84
C ASN A 376 4.30 29.40 -2.62
N GLY A 377 4.16 28.08 -2.73
CA GLY A 377 5.09 27.19 -3.42
C GLY A 377 6.34 26.81 -2.61
N VAL A 378 6.41 27.14 -1.31
CA VAL A 378 7.54 26.74 -0.46
C VAL A 378 7.50 25.23 -0.25
N VAL A 379 8.61 24.56 -0.55
CA VAL A 379 8.73 23.10 -0.44
C VAL A 379 9.15 22.70 0.99
N TYR A 380 8.41 21.78 1.60
CA TYR A 380 8.66 21.24 2.93
C TYR A 380 9.32 19.87 2.85
N GLY A 381 10.65 19.89 2.81
CA GLY A 381 11.50 18.72 2.67
C GLY A 381 12.36 18.77 1.40
N LYS A 382 12.96 17.65 1.01
CA LYS A 382 13.89 17.56 -0.13
C LYS A 382 13.78 16.22 -0.85
N THR A 383 14.31 16.14 -2.06
CA THR A 383 14.44 14.89 -2.81
C THR A 383 15.80 14.85 -3.49
N THR A 384 16.34 13.65 -3.73
CA THR A 384 17.54 13.47 -4.55
C THR A 384 17.28 13.52 -6.06
N LEU A 385 16.00 13.57 -6.46
CA LEU A 385 15.60 13.83 -7.84
C LEU A 385 15.73 15.31 -8.19
N THR A 386 15.83 15.61 -9.49
CA THR A 386 15.81 17.00 -9.98
C THR A 386 14.42 17.61 -9.86
N ASP A 387 14.33 18.95 -9.84
CA ASP A 387 13.06 19.67 -9.83
C ASP A 387 12.15 19.29 -11.01
N GLN A 388 12.73 19.04 -12.19
CA GLN A 388 11.99 18.58 -13.37
C GLN A 388 11.43 17.17 -13.18
N GLN A 389 12.18 16.26 -12.54
CA GLN A 389 11.72 14.88 -12.33
C GLN A 389 10.57 14.81 -11.33
N VAL A 390 10.57 15.67 -10.30
CA VAL A 390 9.52 15.72 -9.28
C VAL A 390 8.36 16.64 -9.67
N SER A 391 8.50 17.51 -10.68
CA SER A 391 7.45 18.45 -11.10
C SER A 391 6.15 17.75 -11.51
N TYR A 392 6.24 16.53 -12.05
CA TYR A 392 5.11 15.70 -12.45
C TYR A 392 4.24 15.21 -11.27
N GLU A 393 4.72 15.31 -10.03
CA GLU A 393 3.95 14.92 -8.84
C GLU A 393 3.07 16.04 -8.29
N TYR A 394 3.13 17.25 -8.86
CA TYR A 394 2.36 18.40 -8.40
C TYR A 394 1.25 18.78 -9.38
N PHE A 395 0.12 19.19 -8.83
CA PHE A 395 -1.01 19.68 -9.61
C PHE A 395 -0.77 21.10 -10.14
N ASN A 396 0.06 21.18 -11.19
CA ASN A 396 0.44 22.41 -11.89
C ASN A 396 0.18 22.36 -13.40
N HIS A 397 -0.28 21.21 -13.91
CA HIS A 397 -0.54 21.04 -15.34
C HIS A 397 -1.98 21.46 -15.65
N PRO A 398 -2.23 22.04 -16.83
CA PRO A 398 -3.57 22.46 -17.23
C PRO A 398 -4.52 21.26 -17.34
N ALA A 399 -5.82 21.53 -17.27
CA ALA A 399 -6.84 20.53 -17.57
C ALA A 399 -6.72 20.03 -19.02
N VAL A 400 -7.25 18.83 -19.26
CA VAL A 400 -7.46 18.31 -20.62
C VAL A 400 -8.31 19.31 -21.42
N ALA A 401 -7.99 19.56 -22.68
CA ALA A 401 -8.60 20.66 -23.45
C ALA A 401 -10.14 20.65 -23.51
N THR A 402 -10.77 19.46 -23.46
CA THR A 402 -12.23 19.31 -23.49
C THR A 402 -12.86 19.14 -22.11
N SER A 403 -12.07 19.24 -21.03
CA SER A 403 -12.57 19.13 -19.66
C SER A 403 -13.43 20.32 -19.28
N LYS A 404 -14.44 20.09 -18.46
CA LYS A 404 -15.33 21.11 -17.88
C LYS A 404 -15.37 21.05 -16.35
N SER A 405 -14.78 20.02 -15.74
CA SER A 405 -14.95 19.74 -14.31
C SER A 405 -13.66 19.74 -13.50
N GLN A 406 -12.48 19.81 -14.12
CA GLN A 406 -11.23 19.91 -13.38
C GLN A 406 -11.16 21.23 -12.57
N PRO A 407 -10.76 21.17 -11.29
CA PRO A 407 -10.55 22.38 -10.50
C PRO A 407 -9.31 23.15 -10.97
N GLU A 408 -9.18 24.39 -10.51
CA GLU A 408 -7.94 25.16 -10.67
C GLU A 408 -6.75 24.43 -10.04
N THR A 409 -5.59 24.57 -10.66
CA THR A 409 -4.34 24.00 -10.16
C THR A 409 -3.98 24.61 -8.81
N ASP A 410 -3.66 23.78 -7.82
CA ASP A 410 -3.35 24.21 -6.46
C ASP A 410 -1.89 23.93 -6.04
N GLY A 411 -1.10 23.34 -6.94
CA GLY A 411 0.29 22.96 -6.70
C GLY A 411 0.51 21.89 -5.64
N ARG A 412 -0.56 21.27 -5.11
CA ARG A 412 -0.47 20.18 -4.14
C ARG A 412 0.03 18.91 -4.80
N VAL A 413 0.59 18.03 -3.97
CA VAL A 413 1.11 16.74 -4.42
C VAL A 413 -0.06 15.80 -4.73
N TYR A 414 0.01 15.10 -5.86
CA TYR A 414 -1.02 14.12 -6.26
C TYR A 414 -1.07 12.92 -5.32
N GLY A 415 0.09 12.29 -5.13
CA GLY A 415 0.24 11.08 -4.34
C GLY A 415 1.67 10.51 -4.32
N PRO A 416 1.87 9.20 -4.05
CA PRO A 416 0.86 8.18 -3.73
C PRO A 416 -0.16 8.61 -2.67
N GLY A 417 -1.31 7.95 -2.60
CA GLY A 417 -2.42 8.30 -1.73
C GLY A 417 -2.45 7.49 -0.43
N VAL A 418 -3.66 7.25 0.09
CA VAL A 418 -3.93 6.43 1.29
C VAL A 418 -3.62 4.96 1.00
N ARG A 419 -3.25 4.17 2.01
CA ARG A 419 -3.14 2.72 1.82
C ARG A 419 -4.49 2.10 1.49
N VAL A 420 -4.48 1.20 0.52
CA VAL A 420 -5.64 0.41 0.09
C VAL A 420 -5.24 -1.07 0.01
N PRO A 421 -6.15 -2.03 0.20
CA PRO A 421 -5.78 -3.44 0.17
C PRO A 421 -5.21 -3.89 -1.17
N MET A 422 -4.23 -4.79 -1.11
CA MET A 422 -3.68 -5.52 -2.26
C MET A 422 -3.38 -6.96 -1.86
N TYR A 423 -4.06 -7.89 -2.50
CA TYR A 423 -3.79 -9.32 -2.40
C TYR A 423 -3.10 -9.79 -3.67
N VAL A 424 -1.97 -10.47 -3.49
CA VAL A 424 -1.26 -11.13 -4.58
C VAL A 424 -1.60 -12.61 -4.51
N ILE A 425 -2.54 -13.08 -5.32
CA ILE A 425 -3.10 -14.44 -5.26
C ILE A 425 -2.53 -15.28 -6.39
N SER A 426 -1.68 -16.25 -6.06
CA SER A 426 -0.96 -17.04 -7.04
C SER A 426 -0.33 -18.28 -6.38
N PRO A 427 -0.04 -19.37 -7.13
CA PRO A 427 0.79 -20.45 -6.63
C PRO A 427 2.16 -19.99 -6.10
N TRP A 428 2.69 -18.85 -6.60
CA TRP A 428 3.96 -18.26 -6.18
C TRP A 428 3.91 -17.38 -4.92
N SER A 429 2.71 -17.06 -4.41
CA SER A 429 2.53 -16.19 -3.26
C SER A 429 1.91 -16.90 -2.05
N ARG A 430 1.79 -18.22 -2.09
CA ARG A 430 1.23 -19.04 -1.01
C ARG A 430 2.03 -18.90 0.30
N GLY A 431 1.33 -19.00 1.42
CA GLY A 431 1.91 -19.09 2.77
C GLY A 431 1.57 -17.94 3.71
N GLY A 432 0.58 -17.10 3.36
CA GLY A 432 0.12 -16.05 4.26
C GLY A 432 1.19 -15.00 4.57
N TRP A 433 1.93 -14.58 3.56
CA TRP A 433 3.02 -13.61 3.71
C TRP A 433 2.50 -12.18 3.85
N VAL A 434 3.25 -11.33 4.56
CA VAL A 434 3.11 -9.87 4.47
C VAL A 434 4.28 -9.30 3.66
N ASN A 435 4.01 -8.30 2.82
CA ASN A 435 5.03 -7.51 2.15
C ASN A 435 4.83 -6.02 2.45
N SER A 436 5.85 -5.40 3.04
CA SER A 436 5.84 -4.00 3.49
C SER A 436 6.70 -3.07 2.63
N GLN A 437 7.00 -3.47 1.38
CA GLN A 437 7.56 -2.58 0.38
C GLN A 437 6.48 -1.60 -0.08
N VAL A 438 6.86 -0.34 -0.25
CA VAL A 438 5.97 0.68 -0.79
C VAL A 438 5.60 0.33 -2.23
N PHE A 439 4.30 0.26 -2.49
CA PHE A 439 3.70 0.05 -3.81
C PHE A 439 2.55 1.04 -4.03
N ASP A 440 2.20 1.24 -5.30
CA ASP A 440 0.99 1.93 -5.73
C ASP A 440 0.41 1.27 -7.00
N HIS A 441 -0.59 1.88 -7.62
CA HIS A 441 -1.16 1.38 -8.89
C HIS A 441 -0.16 1.24 -10.04
N THR A 442 0.89 2.06 -10.09
CA THR A 442 1.93 1.93 -11.13
C THR A 442 2.77 0.67 -10.95
N SER A 443 2.80 0.10 -9.74
CA SER A 443 3.51 -1.14 -9.42
C SER A 443 2.96 -2.34 -10.22
N ILE A 444 1.67 -2.31 -10.59
CA ILE A 444 1.06 -3.30 -11.48
C ILE A 444 1.69 -3.23 -12.87
N LEU A 445 1.81 -2.03 -13.43
CA LEU A 445 2.43 -1.86 -14.75
C LEU A 445 3.91 -2.23 -14.70
N GLN A 446 4.64 -1.85 -13.66
CA GLN A 446 6.04 -2.27 -13.48
C GLN A 446 6.18 -3.80 -13.40
N PHE A 447 5.24 -4.52 -12.78
CA PHE A 447 5.23 -5.98 -12.81
C PHE A 447 5.03 -6.54 -14.22
N LEU A 448 4.13 -5.95 -15.01
CA LEU A 448 3.92 -6.28 -16.42
C LEU A 448 5.16 -5.98 -17.27
N GLU A 449 5.89 -4.88 -17.00
CA GLU A 449 7.18 -4.58 -17.63
C GLU A 449 8.20 -5.70 -17.36
N LYS A 450 8.35 -6.10 -16.10
CA LYS A 450 9.27 -7.19 -15.71
C LYS A 450 8.91 -8.50 -16.41
N ARG A 451 7.61 -8.76 -16.57
CA ARG A 451 7.16 -9.99 -17.18
C ARG A 451 7.32 -10.00 -18.69
N PHE A 452 6.84 -8.97 -19.39
CA PHE A 452 6.68 -8.98 -20.84
C PHE A 452 7.69 -8.11 -21.59
N GLY A 453 8.51 -7.33 -20.89
CA GLY A 453 9.50 -6.44 -21.50
C GLY A 453 8.90 -5.20 -22.16
N VAL A 454 7.63 -4.87 -21.88
CA VAL A 454 6.92 -3.72 -22.46
C VAL A 454 6.93 -2.56 -21.48
N GLN A 455 7.77 -1.55 -21.71
CA GLN A 455 7.95 -0.39 -20.83
C GLN A 455 6.76 0.60 -20.90
N GLU A 456 6.36 1.14 -19.75
CA GLU A 456 5.42 2.25 -19.58
C GLU A 456 6.16 3.58 -19.29
N PRO A 457 6.55 4.36 -20.30
CA PRO A 457 7.28 5.62 -20.11
C PRO A 457 6.47 6.69 -19.35
N ASN A 458 5.15 6.56 -19.22
CA ASN A 458 4.33 7.53 -18.51
C ASN A 458 4.50 7.43 -16.97
N ILE A 459 5.03 6.34 -16.41
CA ILE A 459 5.28 6.29 -14.96
C ILE A 459 6.37 7.32 -14.64
N SER A 460 6.05 8.27 -13.76
CA SER A 460 6.95 9.36 -13.41
C SER A 460 8.27 8.85 -12.80
N PRO A 461 9.36 9.63 -12.93
CA PRO A 461 10.62 9.30 -12.27
C PRO A 461 10.49 9.12 -10.76
N TYR A 462 9.61 9.90 -10.11
CA TYR A 462 9.33 9.78 -8.67
C TYR A 462 8.70 8.42 -8.34
N ARG A 463 7.63 8.02 -9.04
CA ARG A 463 6.95 6.76 -8.78
C ARG A 463 7.82 5.55 -9.07
N ARG A 464 8.60 5.57 -10.16
CA ARG A 464 9.59 4.51 -10.44
C ARG A 464 10.65 4.38 -9.35
N ALA A 465 11.07 5.50 -8.76
CA ALA A 465 12.07 5.48 -7.70
C ALA A 465 11.50 4.93 -6.38
N VAL A 466 10.26 5.29 -6.02
CA VAL A 466 9.68 4.98 -4.70
C VAL A 466 8.89 3.68 -4.67
N CYS A 467 8.06 3.42 -5.69
CA CYS A 467 7.14 2.28 -5.71
C CYS A 467 7.80 1.07 -6.38
N GLY A 468 7.78 -0.07 -5.68
CA GLY A 468 8.34 -1.31 -6.20
C GLY A 468 7.56 -1.92 -7.37
N ASP A 469 8.07 -2.99 -7.96
CA ASP A 469 7.50 -3.65 -9.14
C ASP A 469 6.66 -4.90 -8.81
N LEU A 470 6.25 -5.06 -7.55
CA LEU A 470 5.55 -6.23 -6.97
C LEU A 470 6.31 -7.56 -6.98
N THR A 471 7.51 -7.66 -7.56
CA THR A 471 8.20 -8.96 -7.67
C THR A 471 8.62 -9.55 -6.31
N THR A 472 8.85 -8.70 -5.31
CA THR A 472 9.16 -9.10 -3.93
C THR A 472 7.97 -9.74 -3.20
N ALA A 473 6.76 -9.69 -3.77
CA ALA A 473 5.58 -10.36 -3.20
C ALA A 473 5.54 -11.88 -3.45
N PHE A 474 6.47 -12.40 -4.25
CA PHE A 474 6.46 -13.78 -4.75
C PHE A 474 7.73 -14.56 -4.38
N ASN A 475 7.59 -15.88 -4.23
CA ASN A 475 8.70 -16.83 -4.28
C ASN A 475 8.66 -17.57 -5.62
N PHE A 476 9.33 -17.06 -6.65
CA PHE A 476 9.38 -17.73 -7.96
C PHE A 476 10.25 -18.99 -7.97
N LYS A 477 11.22 -19.09 -7.06
CA LYS A 477 12.26 -20.12 -7.08
C LYS A 477 11.82 -21.45 -6.47
N THR A 478 11.13 -21.40 -5.33
CA THR A 478 10.72 -22.60 -4.57
C THR A 478 9.29 -22.53 -4.02
N PRO A 479 8.31 -22.07 -4.81
CA PRO A 479 6.93 -21.82 -4.36
C PRO A 479 6.22 -23.05 -3.78
N ASN A 480 6.66 -24.26 -4.14
CA ASN A 480 5.99 -25.53 -3.81
C ASN A 480 6.58 -26.21 -2.55
N LEU A 481 7.54 -25.57 -1.86
CA LEU A 481 8.18 -26.14 -0.67
C LEU A 481 7.62 -25.60 0.66
N LEU A 482 6.71 -24.62 0.62
CA LEU A 482 6.20 -23.95 1.82
C LEU A 482 4.94 -24.66 2.34
N PRO A 483 4.82 -24.93 3.66
CA PRO A 483 3.61 -25.48 4.25
C PRO A 483 2.46 -24.48 4.19
N VAL A 484 1.23 -24.98 4.02
CA VAL A 484 0.00 -24.19 4.05
C VAL A 484 -0.43 -23.96 5.50
N ALA A 485 -0.69 -22.71 5.90
CA ALA A 485 -1.11 -22.35 7.27
C ALA A 485 -2.59 -22.72 7.55
N GLU A 486 -2.93 -23.01 8.82
CA GLU A 486 -4.29 -23.31 9.32
C GLU A 486 -5.08 -22.03 9.67
N LEU A 487 -6.32 -21.86 9.19
CA LEU A 487 -7.34 -20.90 9.72
C LEU A 487 -8.79 -21.17 9.25
N ASP A 488 -9.76 -21.12 10.16
CA ASP A 488 -11.20 -21.41 9.95
C ASP A 488 -12.03 -20.33 9.23
N GLY A 489 -13.03 -20.77 8.43
CA GLY A 489 -14.23 -20.02 8.05
C GLY A 489 -14.83 -20.40 6.68
N LYS A 490 -16.00 -21.06 6.62
CA LYS A 490 -16.73 -21.41 5.39
C LYS A 490 -18.14 -20.79 5.38
N LYS A 491 -18.57 -20.23 4.24
CA LYS A 491 -19.98 -19.98 3.89
C LYS A 491 -20.20 -20.24 2.39
N THR A 492 -21.42 -20.59 1.99
CA THR A 492 -21.88 -20.84 0.61
C THR A 492 -22.53 -19.59 0.00
N LYS A 493 -22.71 -19.55 -1.33
CA LYS A 493 -23.37 -18.43 -2.04
C LYS A 493 -24.78 -18.14 -1.50
N ALA A 494 -25.59 -19.19 -1.30
CA ALA A 494 -26.95 -19.02 -0.77
C ALA A 494 -26.96 -18.46 0.66
N GLU A 495 -25.99 -18.85 1.49
CA GLU A 495 -25.81 -18.30 2.84
C GLU A 495 -25.38 -16.83 2.79
N ALA A 496 -24.49 -16.46 1.86
CA ALA A 496 -24.09 -15.07 1.65
C ALA A 496 -25.27 -14.18 1.19
N ASP A 497 -26.06 -14.64 0.22
CA ASP A 497 -27.23 -13.93 -0.30
C ASP A 497 -28.34 -13.77 0.76
N ALA A 498 -28.55 -14.78 1.60
CA ALA A 498 -29.53 -14.73 2.68
C ALA A 498 -29.14 -13.74 3.80
N ILE A 499 -27.85 -13.69 4.17
CA ILE A 499 -27.34 -12.72 5.15
C ILE A 499 -27.51 -11.29 4.63
N ARG A 500 -27.25 -11.03 3.34
CA ARG A 500 -27.47 -9.72 2.70
C ARG A 500 -28.91 -9.25 2.88
N VAL A 501 -29.88 -10.08 2.47
CA VAL A 501 -31.31 -9.72 2.54
C VAL A 501 -31.75 -9.47 3.99
N ALA A 502 -31.24 -10.25 4.94
CA ALA A 502 -31.55 -10.05 6.36
C ALA A 502 -30.95 -8.75 6.93
N GLN A 503 -29.75 -8.37 6.50
CA GLN A 503 -29.06 -7.16 6.97
C GLN A 503 -29.63 -5.86 6.37
N GLU A 504 -30.13 -5.89 5.13
CA GLU A 504 -30.77 -4.74 4.46
C GLU A 504 -32.01 -4.21 5.21
N LEU A 505 -32.62 -5.04 6.04
CA LEU A 505 -33.79 -4.69 6.84
C LEU A 505 -33.43 -4.05 8.20
N LEU A 506 -32.15 -3.98 8.55
CA LEU A 506 -31.67 -3.44 9.82
C LEU A 506 -31.24 -1.96 9.69
N PRO A 507 -31.45 -1.13 10.74
CA PRO A 507 -30.90 0.23 10.77
C PRO A 507 -29.36 0.23 10.78
N GLN A 508 -28.78 1.35 10.36
CA GLN A 508 -27.33 1.58 10.39
C GLN A 508 -26.80 1.51 11.82
N VAL A 509 -25.60 0.95 12.02
CA VAL A 509 -24.94 0.88 13.34
C VAL A 509 -24.63 2.31 13.80
N SER A 510 -25.18 2.72 14.94
CA SER A 510 -24.86 4.01 15.55
C SER A 510 -23.49 3.98 16.22
N VAL A 511 -22.78 5.12 16.21
CA VAL A 511 -21.51 5.26 16.92
C VAL A 511 -21.73 4.95 18.42
N PRO A 512 -21.01 4.00 19.02
CA PRO A 512 -21.19 3.66 20.43
C PRO A 512 -20.97 4.87 21.34
N SER A 513 -21.84 5.07 22.34
CA SER A 513 -21.71 6.17 23.32
C SER A 513 -20.47 6.02 24.21
N GLN A 514 -19.93 4.80 24.35
CA GLN A 514 -18.65 4.49 24.96
C GLN A 514 -17.73 3.84 23.91
N GLN A 515 -16.74 4.59 23.43
CA GLN A 515 -15.74 4.09 22.49
C GLN A 515 -14.53 3.50 23.25
N GLN A 516 -13.99 2.40 22.74
CA GLN A 516 -12.72 1.84 23.19
C GLN A 516 -11.73 1.87 22.03
N PHE A 517 -10.43 1.96 22.32
CA PHE A 517 -9.41 1.83 21.29
C PHE A 517 -9.53 0.47 20.60
N PRO A 518 -9.44 0.41 19.25
CA PRO A 518 -9.38 -0.87 18.56
C PRO A 518 -8.16 -1.67 19.03
N GLN A 519 -8.35 -2.99 19.13
CA GLN A 519 -7.28 -3.93 19.47
C GLN A 519 -6.97 -4.81 18.25
N GLN A 520 -5.70 -4.85 17.86
CA GLN A 520 -5.19 -5.75 16.82
C GLN A 520 -4.90 -7.14 17.42
N GLU A 521 -5.15 -8.21 16.67
CA GLU A 521 -4.73 -9.56 17.08
C GLU A 521 -3.20 -9.60 17.22
N ILE A 522 -2.69 -10.10 18.35
CA ILE A 522 -1.25 -10.25 18.57
C ILE A 522 -0.68 -11.43 17.76
N GLY A 523 0.57 -11.31 17.34
CA GLY A 523 1.32 -12.40 16.72
C GLY A 523 2.05 -12.00 15.45
N ILE A 524 2.89 -12.92 14.98
CA ILE A 524 3.75 -12.73 13.82
C ILE A 524 3.19 -13.39 12.56
N ARG A 525 3.65 -12.91 11.41
CA ARG A 525 3.46 -13.54 10.10
C ARG A 525 4.80 -13.65 9.37
N PRO A 526 4.96 -14.64 8.47
CA PRO A 526 6.05 -14.63 7.50
C PRO A 526 6.06 -13.30 6.73
N SER A 527 7.23 -12.68 6.61
CA SER A 527 7.39 -11.38 5.97
C SER A 527 8.42 -11.48 4.85
N ARG A 528 8.10 -10.90 3.68
CA ARG A 528 8.98 -10.91 2.53
C ARG A 528 10.24 -10.07 2.74
N ALA A 529 11.33 -10.49 2.12
CA ALA A 529 12.55 -9.70 1.99
C ALA A 529 12.24 -8.32 1.36
N LEU A 530 12.80 -7.25 1.92
CA LEU A 530 12.61 -5.89 1.42
C LEU A 530 13.93 -5.27 0.94
N PRO A 531 13.89 -4.29 0.00
CA PRO A 531 15.09 -3.75 -0.64
C PRO A 531 15.72 -2.57 0.14
N TYR A 532 15.37 -2.35 1.40
CA TYR A 532 15.72 -1.13 2.14
C TYR A 532 16.93 -1.29 3.03
N ILE A 533 17.89 -0.37 2.97
CA ILE A 533 18.93 -0.22 4.00
C ILE A 533 19.03 1.27 4.32
N LEU A 534 18.41 1.65 5.43
CA LEU A 534 18.10 3.05 5.74
C LEU A 534 18.88 3.54 6.94
N HIS A 535 19.36 4.78 6.86
CA HIS A 535 20.05 5.44 7.94
C HIS A 535 19.54 6.87 8.12
N THR A 536 19.39 7.27 9.37
CA THR A 536 19.22 8.68 9.71
C THR A 536 20.01 8.97 10.98
N SER A 537 20.81 10.03 10.94
CA SER A 537 21.61 10.51 12.08
C SER A 537 21.40 12.01 12.26
N ALA A 538 21.59 12.50 13.48
CA ALA A 538 21.49 13.91 13.80
C ALA A 538 22.83 14.47 14.26
N LYS A 539 23.18 15.65 13.76
CA LYS A 539 24.33 16.44 14.19
C LYS A 539 23.88 17.84 14.57
N VAL A 540 24.38 18.37 15.67
CA VAL A 540 24.01 19.72 16.14
C VAL A 540 25.07 20.75 15.75
N ASP A 541 24.63 21.97 15.46
CA ASP A 541 25.48 23.15 15.33
C ASP A 541 25.14 24.12 16.47
N VAL A 542 26.04 24.22 17.44
CA VAL A 542 25.84 25.04 18.64
C VAL A 542 25.86 26.53 18.30
N THR A 543 26.69 26.95 17.34
CA THR A 543 26.84 28.36 16.96
C THR A 543 25.60 28.85 16.23
N GLN A 544 25.09 28.07 15.28
CA GLN A 544 23.88 28.39 14.52
C GLN A 544 22.59 28.03 15.28
N LYS A 545 22.71 27.32 16.42
CA LYS A 545 21.59 26.77 17.19
C LYS A 545 20.64 25.92 16.35
N THR A 546 21.22 25.06 15.51
CA THR A 546 20.47 24.16 14.63
C THR A 546 20.77 22.70 14.92
N VAL A 547 19.84 21.83 14.50
CA VAL A 547 20.07 20.39 14.38
C VAL A 547 19.93 20.00 12.92
N LYS A 548 20.93 19.30 12.38
CA LYS A 548 20.95 18.76 11.02
C LYS A 548 20.65 17.27 11.08
N LEU A 549 19.70 16.81 10.26
CA LEU A 549 19.50 15.38 10.00
C LEU A 549 20.16 15.02 8.68
N MET A 550 20.88 13.90 8.66
CA MET A 550 21.39 13.27 7.44
C MET A 550 20.60 12.00 7.19
N PHE A 551 20.07 11.84 5.98
CA PHE A 551 19.34 10.67 5.52
C PHE A 551 20.18 9.95 4.48
N SER A 552 20.32 8.64 4.60
CA SER A 552 21.05 7.82 3.64
C SER A 552 20.28 6.53 3.37
N ASN A 553 20.33 6.10 2.12
CA ASN A 553 19.73 4.86 1.67
C ASN A 553 20.79 4.08 0.88
N THR A 554 21.34 3.04 1.48
CA THR A 554 22.30 2.12 0.83
C THR A 554 21.62 0.88 0.27
N GLY A 555 20.28 0.81 0.37
CA GLY A 555 19.46 -0.24 -0.23
C GLY A 555 19.27 -0.04 -1.75
N LYS A 556 18.32 -0.79 -2.30
CA LYS A 556 18.08 -0.92 -3.75
C LYS A 556 16.82 -0.22 -4.26
N GLN A 557 15.93 0.23 -3.38
CA GLN A 557 14.73 1.01 -3.70
C GLN A 557 14.79 2.36 -2.98
N ALA A 558 14.29 3.45 -3.58
CA ALA A 558 14.18 4.71 -2.86
C ALA A 558 13.26 4.60 -1.63
N ALA A 559 13.49 5.46 -0.65
CA ALA A 559 12.66 5.54 0.55
C ALA A 559 12.24 6.99 0.82
N VAL A 560 11.06 7.15 1.41
CA VAL A 560 10.54 8.44 1.88
C VAL A 560 10.61 8.46 3.40
N PHE A 561 11.29 9.47 3.94
CA PHE A 561 11.32 9.76 5.37
C PHE A 561 10.38 10.92 5.69
N HIS A 562 9.56 10.76 6.72
CA HIS A 562 8.69 11.81 7.25
C HIS A 562 9.30 12.38 8.51
N VAL A 563 9.39 13.70 8.62
CA VAL A 563 9.91 14.37 9.82
C VAL A 563 8.88 15.33 10.38
N TYR A 564 8.47 15.04 11.61
CA TYR A 564 7.60 15.88 12.42
C TYR A 564 8.43 16.57 13.50
N ASN A 565 8.27 17.88 13.64
CA ASN A 565 8.83 18.60 14.78
C ASN A 565 7.83 18.52 15.94
N ARG A 566 8.11 17.73 16.97
CA ARG A 566 7.18 17.57 18.11
C ARG A 566 7.04 18.83 18.96
N LEU A 567 7.91 19.82 18.78
CA LEU A 567 7.79 21.14 19.39
C LEU A 567 6.84 22.07 18.61
N ASP A 568 6.50 21.73 17.36
CA ASP A 568 5.53 22.45 16.52
C ASP A 568 4.87 21.46 15.54
N LEU A 569 3.83 20.77 16.04
CA LEU A 569 3.04 19.82 15.24
C LEU A 569 1.98 20.52 14.36
N THR A 570 1.93 21.85 14.36
CA THR A 570 1.08 22.62 13.44
C THR A 570 1.74 22.86 12.09
N ALA A 571 3.08 22.84 12.06
CA ALA A 571 3.84 22.96 10.83
C ALA A 571 3.59 21.79 9.86
N ILE A 572 3.72 22.08 8.56
CA ILE A 572 3.72 21.04 7.52
C ILE A 572 4.92 20.11 7.78
N PRO A 573 4.69 18.79 7.94
CA PRO A 573 5.77 17.84 8.15
C PRO A 573 6.66 17.79 6.91
N ARG A 574 7.98 17.71 7.13
CA ARG A 574 8.94 17.67 6.02
C ARG A 574 9.09 16.24 5.51
N ARG A 575 9.09 16.07 4.18
CA ARG A 575 9.28 14.77 3.52
C ARG A 575 10.60 14.71 2.76
N TYR A 576 11.32 13.61 2.91
CA TYR A 576 12.63 13.42 2.30
C TYR A 576 12.65 12.14 1.47
N MET A 577 12.71 12.27 0.15
CA MET A 577 12.86 11.11 -0.74
C MET A 577 14.33 10.91 -1.09
N VAL A 578 14.87 9.73 -0.78
CA VAL A 578 16.27 9.38 -1.01
C VAL A 578 16.33 8.16 -1.92
N GLU A 579 16.82 8.34 -3.15
CA GLU A 579 17.10 7.23 -4.07
C GLU A 579 18.13 6.25 -3.48
N ALA A 580 18.10 5.02 -3.99
CA ALA A 580 19.10 3.98 -3.70
C ALA A 580 20.53 4.51 -3.92
N GLY A 581 21.42 4.20 -2.99
CA GLY A 581 22.83 4.62 -3.01
C GLY A 581 23.07 6.11 -2.77
N LYS A 582 22.05 6.91 -2.42
CA LYS A 582 22.18 8.36 -2.23
C LYS A 582 21.99 8.78 -0.78
N GLN A 583 22.27 10.05 -0.53
CA GLN A 583 22.07 10.72 0.74
C GLN A 583 21.57 12.15 0.52
N LEU A 584 20.88 12.70 1.52
CA LEU A 584 20.54 14.11 1.59
C LEU A 584 20.60 14.58 3.05
N ASP A 585 20.70 15.89 3.27
CA ASP A 585 20.61 16.48 4.61
C ASP A 585 19.69 17.70 4.64
N ASP A 586 19.18 18.00 5.84
CA ASP A 586 18.46 19.23 6.11
C ASP A 586 18.61 19.69 7.56
N ALA A 587 18.31 20.96 7.83
CA ALA A 587 18.49 21.56 9.15
C ALA A 587 17.21 22.18 9.71
N TRP A 588 17.11 22.16 11.04
CA TRP A 588 16.04 22.76 11.83
C TRP A 588 16.64 23.74 12.83
N ASN A 589 16.03 24.91 12.91
CA ASN A 589 16.28 25.83 14.00
C ASN A 589 15.72 25.26 15.31
N THR A 590 16.45 25.44 16.40
CA THR A 590 15.96 25.08 17.72
C THR A 590 14.93 26.10 18.24
N ILE A 591 14.01 25.64 19.08
CA ILE A 591 13.02 26.49 19.77
C ILE A 591 13.50 26.67 21.21
N ASN A 592 13.98 27.86 21.55
CA ASN A 592 14.61 28.14 22.86
C ASN A 592 15.76 27.17 23.19
N GLY A 593 16.56 26.81 22.18
CA GLY A 593 17.64 25.83 22.29
C GLY A 593 17.19 24.36 22.22
N GLN A 594 15.89 24.07 22.27
CA GLN A 594 15.36 22.70 22.23
C GLN A 594 15.07 22.22 20.81
N TYR A 595 15.17 20.91 20.62
CA TYR A 595 14.70 20.20 19.43
C TYR A 595 14.08 18.85 19.82
N ASP A 596 13.05 18.42 19.11
CA ASP A 596 12.42 17.10 19.23
C ASP A 596 11.88 16.68 17.85
N LEU A 597 12.69 15.92 17.10
CA LEU A 597 12.39 15.51 15.73
C LEU A 597 12.00 14.04 15.70
N TRP A 598 10.81 13.75 15.17
CA TRP A 598 10.24 12.42 15.01
C TRP A 598 10.31 12.00 13.55
N VAL A 599 11.06 10.93 13.27
CA VAL A 599 11.31 10.44 11.91
C VAL A 599 10.63 9.09 11.70
N LEU A 600 9.90 8.95 10.60
CA LEU A 600 9.27 7.70 10.15
C LEU A 600 9.76 7.35 8.75
N GLY A 601 9.88 6.06 8.47
CA GLY A 601 10.18 5.51 7.14
C GLY A 601 9.41 4.19 6.91
N PRO A 602 9.66 3.49 5.79
CA PRO A 602 8.98 2.24 5.47
C PRO A 602 9.33 1.13 6.48
N ASN A 603 8.46 0.10 6.53
CA ASN A 603 8.62 -1.11 7.36
C ASN A 603 9.01 -0.85 8.83
N GLY A 604 8.33 0.09 9.50
CA GLY A 604 8.57 0.38 10.92
C GLY A 604 9.90 1.09 11.21
N PHE A 605 10.62 1.57 10.18
CA PHE A 605 11.81 2.39 10.38
C PHE A 605 11.44 3.65 11.15
N HIS A 606 12.06 3.84 12.32
CA HIS A 606 11.79 4.98 13.18
C HIS A 606 13.06 5.53 13.84
N ARG A 607 13.16 6.85 13.92
CA ARG A 607 14.16 7.56 14.73
C ARG A 607 13.50 8.70 15.49
N ALA A 608 13.97 8.97 16.71
CA ALA A 608 13.62 10.18 17.44
C ALA A 608 14.87 10.89 17.95
N PHE A 609 14.97 12.21 17.72
CA PHE A 609 16.11 13.04 18.10
C PHE A 609 15.65 14.18 19.00
N LYS A 610 15.95 14.10 20.30
CA LYS A 610 15.59 15.10 21.31
C LYS A 610 16.81 15.67 22.03
N GLY A 611 16.86 16.98 22.25
CA GLY A 611 17.91 17.60 23.05
C GLY A 611 17.72 19.09 23.26
N ASN A 612 18.68 19.71 23.94
CA ASN A 612 18.66 21.12 24.33
C ASN A 612 20.08 21.73 24.27
N LEU A 613 20.32 22.59 23.29
CA LEU A 613 21.58 23.31 23.07
C LEU A 613 21.86 24.39 24.12
N SER A 614 20.95 24.63 25.06
CA SER A 614 21.22 25.45 26.25
C SER A 614 21.87 24.66 27.39
N GLN A 615 21.92 23.32 27.29
CA GLN A 615 22.54 22.46 28.30
C GLN A 615 24.04 22.30 28.05
N ALA A 616 24.87 22.79 28.97
CA ALA A 616 26.33 22.71 28.87
C ALA A 616 26.84 21.29 28.70
N ASN A 617 26.20 20.30 29.36
CA ASN A 617 26.61 18.91 29.23
C ASN A 617 26.45 18.37 27.80
N GLN A 618 25.41 18.81 27.08
CA GLN A 618 25.17 18.42 25.69
C GLN A 618 26.11 19.17 24.72
N THR A 619 26.34 20.46 24.94
CA THR A 619 27.14 21.29 24.03
C THR A 619 28.65 21.14 24.22
N GLN A 620 29.12 20.77 25.42
CA GLN A 620 30.52 20.44 25.66
C GLN A 620 30.88 19.02 25.22
N ALA A 621 29.92 18.08 25.30
CA ALA A 621 30.16 16.70 24.89
C ALA A 621 29.94 16.47 23.39
N LEU A 622 28.88 17.04 22.80
CA LEU A 622 28.45 16.76 21.42
C LEU A 622 28.44 15.25 21.12
N PRO A 623 27.56 14.47 21.76
CA PRO A 623 27.53 13.03 21.58
C PRO A 623 27.06 12.69 20.16
N GLU A 624 27.90 11.98 19.42
CA GLU A 624 27.59 11.48 18.09
C GLU A 624 27.26 10.00 18.19
N ILE A 625 26.08 9.63 17.66
CA ILE A 625 25.53 8.28 17.75
C ILE A 625 25.11 7.84 16.34
N ARG A 626 25.61 6.67 15.91
CA ARG A 626 25.31 6.07 14.61
C ARG A 626 24.86 4.62 14.79
N VAL A 627 23.84 4.24 14.03
CA VAL A 627 23.41 2.85 13.92
C VAL A 627 23.78 2.37 12.53
N CYS A 628 24.61 1.33 12.50
CA CYS A 628 25.08 0.66 11.30
C CYS A 628 24.53 -0.77 11.26
N VAL A 629 24.29 -1.26 10.05
CA VAL A 629 23.85 -2.63 9.76
C VAL A 629 24.67 -3.14 8.59
N GLU A 630 24.88 -4.44 8.52
CA GLU A 630 25.51 -5.09 7.37
C GLU A 630 24.43 -5.81 6.55
N GLU A 631 24.58 -5.80 5.22
CA GLU A 631 23.50 -6.19 4.29
C GLU A 631 23.10 -7.68 4.37
N CYS A 632 23.94 -8.56 4.92
CA CYS A 632 23.71 -10.01 4.94
C CYS A 632 23.72 -10.61 6.36
N ASP A 633 23.72 -9.77 7.38
CA ASP A 633 23.83 -10.21 8.77
C ASP A 633 22.81 -9.47 9.64
N ALA A 634 22.19 -10.17 10.59
CA ALA A 634 21.24 -9.60 11.53
C ALA A 634 21.94 -8.89 12.72
N ASN A 635 23.22 -8.53 12.57
CA ASN A 635 24.00 -7.80 13.56
C ASN A 635 23.75 -6.28 13.48
N LEU A 636 23.42 -5.70 14.64
CA LEU A 636 23.19 -4.28 14.82
C LEU A 636 24.39 -3.64 15.52
N TYR A 637 24.95 -2.60 14.93
CA TYR A 637 26.12 -1.90 15.46
C TYR A 637 25.72 -0.49 15.92
N LEU A 638 25.84 -0.22 17.22
CA LEU A 638 25.73 1.14 17.77
C LEU A 638 27.12 1.73 17.96
N LYS A 639 27.48 2.69 17.13
CA LYS A 639 28.75 3.43 17.21
C LYS A 639 28.53 4.76 17.92
N VAL A 640 29.37 5.03 18.92
CA VAL A 640 29.30 6.26 19.73
C VAL A 640 30.67 6.93 19.84
N ARG A 641 30.67 8.26 19.85
CA ARG A 641 31.85 9.10 20.15
C ARG A 641 31.41 10.47 20.68
N HIS A 642 32.35 11.29 21.12
CA HIS A 642 32.12 12.69 21.43
C HIS A 642 32.90 13.58 20.45
N ASP A 643 32.22 14.52 19.79
CA ASP A 643 32.86 15.52 18.92
C ASP A 643 33.27 16.78 19.71
N GLY A 644 32.87 16.88 20.99
CA GLY A 644 33.23 17.96 21.90
C GLY A 644 34.47 17.68 22.74
N ASN A 645 34.69 18.49 23.78
CA ASN A 645 35.87 18.42 24.65
C ASN A 645 35.66 17.61 25.94
N LYS A 646 34.49 16.98 26.11
CA LYS A 646 34.10 16.26 27.32
C LYS A 646 33.56 14.86 26.98
N SER A 647 34.09 13.84 27.66
CA SER A 647 33.51 12.49 27.64
C SER A 647 32.24 12.42 28.49
N VAL A 648 31.28 11.61 28.05
CA VAL A 648 29.99 11.41 28.73
C VAL A 648 29.60 9.95 28.73
N LYS A 649 28.87 9.53 29.77
CA LYS A 649 28.26 8.20 29.83
C LYS A 649 26.90 8.22 29.16
N LEU A 650 26.71 7.30 28.22
CA LEU A 650 25.45 7.03 27.57
C LEU A 650 24.80 5.80 28.20
N ASN A 651 23.52 5.92 28.51
CA ASN A 651 22.67 4.81 28.91
C ASN A 651 21.88 4.32 27.69
N VAL A 652 22.06 3.06 27.31
CA VAL A 652 21.35 2.42 26.21
C VAL A 652 20.33 1.47 26.83
N LYS A 653 19.04 1.73 26.65
CA LYS A 653 17.95 0.92 27.17
C LYS A 653 17.19 0.26 26.03
N ALA A 654 17.08 -1.07 26.09
CA ALA A 654 16.17 -1.81 25.22
C ALA A 654 14.71 -1.43 25.49
N ASN A 655 13.92 -1.27 24.43
CA ASN A 655 12.48 -0.98 24.52
C ASN A 655 11.67 -2.26 24.29
N ALA A 656 11.41 -2.62 23.02
CA ALA A 656 10.60 -3.78 22.67
C ALA A 656 11.41 -5.09 22.78
N TYR A 657 12.49 -5.22 22.02
CA TYR A 657 13.30 -6.43 21.97
C TYR A 657 14.43 -6.40 22.99
N LEU A 658 14.95 -7.57 23.38
CA LEU A 658 15.92 -7.70 24.47
C LEU A 658 15.39 -7.10 25.80
N PRO A 659 14.19 -7.52 26.26
CA PRO A 659 13.52 -6.88 27.39
C PRO A 659 14.39 -6.90 28.65
N ASN A 660 14.27 -5.84 29.46
CA ASN A 660 15.03 -5.61 30.70
C ASN A 660 16.55 -5.48 30.52
N LYS A 661 17.05 -5.34 29.28
CA LYS A 661 18.47 -5.07 29.03
C LYS A 661 18.76 -3.56 29.01
N THR A 662 19.86 -3.22 29.67
CA THR A 662 20.43 -1.88 29.70
C THR A 662 21.94 -2.01 29.59
N TRP A 663 22.57 -1.13 28.82
CA TRP A 663 24.02 -1.05 28.66
C TRP A 663 24.48 0.37 28.98
N MET A 664 25.69 0.50 29.52
CA MET A 664 26.35 1.79 29.65
C MET A 664 27.59 1.81 28.77
N ILE A 665 27.78 2.91 28.06
CA ILE A 665 28.95 3.12 27.21
C ILE A 665 29.44 4.56 27.40
N GLU A 666 30.73 4.70 27.69
CA GLU A 666 31.38 6.01 27.87
C GLU A 666 32.03 6.44 26.56
N THR A 667 31.68 7.64 26.08
CA THR A 667 32.19 8.17 24.81
C THR A 667 33.68 8.49 24.90
N ASN A 668 34.33 8.50 23.74
CA ASN A 668 35.72 8.90 23.52
C ASN A 668 35.81 9.73 22.22
N SER A 669 36.98 10.30 21.94
CA SER A 669 37.24 11.04 20.71
C SER A 669 37.31 10.13 19.47
N SER A 670 37.68 8.86 19.64
CA SER A 670 37.52 7.80 18.64
C SER A 670 36.16 7.10 18.78
N GLU A 671 35.76 6.27 17.82
CA GLU A 671 34.50 5.51 17.94
C GLU A 671 34.66 4.34 18.92
N LYS A 672 33.64 4.10 19.74
CA LYS A 672 33.38 2.82 20.42
C LYS A 672 32.10 2.21 19.89
N GLU A 673 31.95 0.91 20.06
CA GLU A 673 30.79 0.19 19.55
C GLU A 673 30.18 -0.78 20.56
N LEU A 674 28.86 -0.96 20.44
CA LEU A 674 28.12 -2.10 20.96
C LEU A 674 27.56 -2.87 19.77
N VAL A 675 27.52 -4.20 19.87
CA VAL A 675 27.02 -5.09 18.83
C VAL A 675 25.99 -6.03 19.42
N TRP A 676 24.88 -6.24 18.71
CA TRP A 676 23.83 -7.18 19.08
C TRP A 676 23.42 -8.03 17.90
N ASP A 677 23.33 -9.34 18.10
CA ASP A 677 22.69 -10.28 17.17
C ASP A 677 21.17 -10.20 17.35
N MET A 678 20.46 -9.81 16.29
CA MET A 678 19.01 -9.65 16.29
C MET A 678 18.29 -10.80 15.55
N SER A 679 18.98 -11.89 15.23
CA SER A 679 18.41 -13.05 14.50
C SER A 679 17.21 -13.69 15.21
N GLU A 680 17.23 -13.78 16.55
CA GLU A 680 16.10 -14.29 17.36
C GLU A 680 14.81 -13.49 17.15
N PHE A 681 14.95 -12.20 16.83
CA PHE A 681 13.83 -11.28 16.58
C PHE A 681 13.60 -11.02 15.09
N GLY A 682 14.15 -11.84 14.20
CA GLY A 682 14.01 -11.65 12.74
C GLY A 682 14.64 -10.35 12.22
N GLY A 683 15.65 -9.83 12.91
CA GLY A 683 16.31 -8.57 12.59
C GLY A 683 15.65 -7.32 13.17
N TRP A 684 14.55 -7.45 13.92
CA TRP A 684 13.87 -6.31 14.52
C TRP A 684 14.61 -5.75 15.74
N TYR A 685 14.71 -4.42 15.86
CA TYR A 685 15.37 -3.72 16.96
C TYR A 685 14.60 -2.47 17.41
N ASP A 686 14.73 -2.10 18.69
CA ASP A 686 14.14 -0.90 19.29
C ASP A 686 14.83 -0.57 20.63
N PHE A 687 15.57 0.54 20.68
CA PHE A 687 16.26 0.98 21.87
C PHE A 687 16.35 2.51 21.96
N THR A 688 16.56 3.00 23.18
CA THR A 688 16.73 4.43 23.48
C THR A 688 18.10 4.68 24.09
N VAL A 689 18.80 5.70 23.60
CA VAL A 689 20.08 6.18 24.16
C VAL A 689 19.85 7.53 24.84
N THR A 690 20.21 7.64 26.11
CA THR A 690 20.16 8.90 26.89
C THR A 690 21.53 9.22 27.48
N LEU A 691 21.75 10.48 27.88
CA LEU A 691 22.89 10.78 28.75
C LEU A 691 22.56 10.30 30.17
N ALA A 692 23.54 9.71 30.87
CA ALA A 692 23.33 9.16 32.22
C ALA A 692 22.84 10.23 33.22
N ASP A 693 23.37 11.44 33.10
CA ASP A 693 23.08 12.56 34.00
C ASP A 693 22.18 13.65 33.39
N ASP A 694 21.62 13.41 32.19
CA ASP A 694 20.75 14.37 31.49
C ASP A 694 19.69 13.67 30.62
N ALA A 695 18.49 13.49 31.20
CA ALA A 695 17.35 12.88 30.51
C ALA A 695 16.73 13.78 29.42
N THR A 696 17.14 15.04 29.30
CA THR A 696 16.63 15.93 28.23
C THR A 696 17.27 15.62 26.87
N PHE A 697 18.38 14.89 26.84
CA PHE A 697 18.96 14.30 25.63
C PHE A 697 18.44 12.88 25.43
N SER A 698 17.85 12.59 24.27
CA SER A 698 17.41 11.25 23.91
C SER A 698 17.54 10.98 22.41
N ARG A 699 17.88 9.73 22.08
CA ARG A 699 17.91 9.17 20.73
C ARG A 699 17.20 7.82 20.73
N ARG A 700 16.07 7.68 20.03
CA ARG A 700 15.41 6.37 19.84
C ARG A 700 15.73 5.83 18.46
N PHE A 701 16.03 4.55 18.36
CA PHE A 701 16.31 3.83 17.13
C PHE A 701 15.46 2.57 17.07
N ALA A 702 14.60 2.45 16.05
CA ALA A 702 13.82 1.25 15.81
C ALA A 702 13.68 0.92 14.32
N GLY A 703 13.45 -0.34 14.01
CA GLY A 703 13.25 -0.83 12.64
C GLY A 703 13.61 -2.31 12.52
N ARG A 704 13.78 -2.76 11.27
CA ARG A 704 14.25 -4.11 10.93
C ARG A 704 15.55 -4.01 10.13
N ILE A 705 16.51 -4.89 10.42
CA ILE A 705 17.68 -5.13 9.57
C ILE A 705 17.22 -5.95 8.37
N GLU A 706 17.26 -5.37 7.17
CA GLU A 706 16.94 -6.09 5.94
C GLU A 706 18.17 -6.88 5.48
N THR A 707 18.11 -8.21 5.63
CA THR A 707 19.20 -9.13 5.27
C THR A 707 19.09 -9.68 3.84
N GLN A 708 18.15 -9.14 3.05
CA GLN A 708 17.72 -9.64 1.74
C GLN A 708 17.05 -11.02 1.74
N GLU A 709 16.80 -11.59 2.91
CA GLU A 709 16.12 -12.86 3.08
C GLU A 709 14.72 -12.66 3.67
N ASP A 710 13.82 -13.60 3.37
CA ASP A 710 12.50 -13.65 4.00
C ASP A 710 12.64 -13.80 5.53
N SER A 711 11.80 -13.11 6.29
CA SER A 711 11.85 -13.02 7.75
C SER A 711 10.42 -13.07 8.34
N ILE A 712 10.18 -12.33 9.43
CA ILE A 712 8.90 -12.21 10.12
C ILE A 712 8.49 -10.74 10.28
N SER A 713 7.18 -10.50 10.39
CA SER A 713 6.62 -9.21 10.80
C SER A 713 7.05 -8.86 12.24
N ASP A 714 6.91 -7.59 12.64
CA ASP A 714 7.28 -7.12 13.99
C ASP A 714 6.66 -8.01 15.09
N PRO A 715 7.47 -8.70 15.92
CA PRO A 715 7.00 -9.52 17.03
C PRO A 715 6.17 -8.79 18.09
N TYR A 716 6.33 -7.47 18.20
CA TYR A 716 5.63 -6.62 19.17
C TYR A 716 4.45 -5.85 18.56
N MET A 717 4.12 -6.09 17.29
CA MET A 717 2.90 -5.55 16.66
C MET A 717 1.66 -5.99 17.45
N GLY A 718 0.75 -5.07 17.74
CA GLY A 718 -0.48 -5.37 18.49
C GLY A 718 -0.35 -5.39 20.02
N TYR A 719 0.87 -5.32 20.57
CA TYR A 719 1.06 -5.14 22.01
C TYR A 719 0.74 -3.69 22.38
N LEU A 720 -0.18 -3.49 23.33
CA LEU A 720 -0.42 -2.18 23.91
C LEU A 720 0.79 -1.81 24.79
N GLU A 721 1.44 -0.66 24.53
CA GLU A 721 2.41 -0.10 25.47
C GLU A 721 1.68 0.13 26.82
N SER A 722 2.16 -0.52 27.87
CA SER A 722 1.63 -0.46 29.24
C SER A 722 1.85 0.88 29.91
#